data_AF-A0A9C9EKE5-F1
#
_entry.id   AF-A0A9C9EKE5-F1
#
_cell.length_a   1.000
_cell.length_b   1.000
_cell.length_c   1.000
_cell.angle_alpha   90.00
_cell.angle_beta   90.00
_cell.angle_gamma   90.00
#
_symmetry.space_group_name_H-M   'P 1'
#
loop_
_entity.id
_entity.type
_entity.pdbx_description
1 polymer ?
#
loop_
_entity_poly.entity_id
_entity_poly.type
_entity_poly.pdbx_seq_one_letter_code
_entity_poly.pdbx_strand_id
1 'polypeptide(L)'
;MKKYLFILVLPILLSAQLSVKKLEYIDAYGRDVTSYSAWKSSIVPEAFRIGEVYHTAYDNYRDELIDIVVYAPLYDDILDSLNIYISDLEAEGYTIQVDTIRGWTAEELRTHLAGLLSSDLVGAVLIGNVPFAWYEMSSGDGREEFPIELYLMDLDGTWIDSDGDGLFDDHTGNKSPEIWVGRIYASSMTWGNEVYLVNNYFSKLHRYRTGGYTIPQKALAYVDDDWYGFNDCSLGSLYDTVVVVRDYNTTTAVDFRARFSDPYEWVQVCSHSSPWGNTFKYTGGYSGTVFNFEYWFMDPPFLFMNLFQCSGTRFFEENYCGGCYIFGPDNGLLTIGSAKVGSMLHFSDFYGPLNTGISIGEAFKQWFAQWGITDPSWFYGMCICGDPVLKPKQSSNQLAKYRRRLYNFDTRYEWSSPEPVDTDYETDGYVATVTDGAGRIWASWVTGRSSTNGRTEICVAYNQGTGWSSPEIIDPYIYWDFFPAMTCDTAGRAVLSWSRCYGRNYDVFLTSYDGSTWGAPYRVSSRATDAMHPAMTVDGDARLWVTMERWNHLNGDIYCRYNEGGAWQPMFAVTIDSANDYKPAMATDSTGRAWTAWASERYGDNRNIYVKNYNPASGHWENLRRITSNPAQDQDVSLCVDGSGTVWVAWTTWRHGNSDIYESHYDGSTWTPPRPVSTDSSSDEACALVVDRDGYVWCIWQSDRTGDWEIVANYYKDGQWQELSNISNDPDIDILPAATLDDSGYIWVLFQSSRDGDWNIYASQLFSDLIEPQVTVVSPNGGEVWNIGEFDTIRWTASDNSQIDSISLYYSTNNGTDWNLIASGEPNDSEYIWQVPATPSNECLVRIVAYDPFPNTGEDVSDGVFTINDAVPPEVAVYAPNGGEVFHPAEVDTIRWSATDNIGVDSVTLEFSSDSGGTWSVVAAPSPQDSVYEWVIPGVHSTECLIRVRAYDASANMGEDISDSLFSIIDNLPPEVTVAVPNGGEIWYWDEVHTITWSSVDNVGIDSLDIELSLDGGNTYPLLITHITGNDSVYDWTIPETTSYECLIRITVYDVAGLSTFDESDSLFTIGELGVEELIGIPQVFDFILLNSNPYSGQLRMRLQVPEPMSVKVAVYDVEGRFVEDVVNGRLAPGYHTISWNDDDIPSGIYFLFIKTEEIEKTEKIIKLK
;
A
#
# COMPACT_ATOMS: atom_id res chain seq x y z
N MET A 1 -76.80 -67.61 -6.11
CA MET A 1 -76.88 -68.93 -5.46
C MET A 1 -75.60 -69.11 -4.64
N LYS A 2 -75.63 -68.74 -3.35
CA LYS A 2 -75.64 -69.62 -2.14
C LYS A 2 -74.27 -70.33 -1.91
N LYS A 3 -73.58 -70.25 -0.76
CA LYS A 3 -73.77 -69.54 0.54
C LYS A 3 -72.56 -69.90 1.46
N TYR A 4 -72.16 -68.98 2.37
CA TYR A 4 -71.39 -69.15 3.64
C TYR A 4 -69.85 -69.36 3.56
N LEU A 5 -68.94 -68.83 4.41
CA LEU A 5 -68.96 -68.00 5.64
C LEU A 5 -67.47 -67.64 6.02
N PHE A 6 -67.22 -66.39 6.45
CA PHE A 6 -66.18 -65.88 7.40
C PHE A 6 -64.64 -65.86 7.14
N ILE A 7 -64.12 -64.62 7.33
CA ILE A 7 -62.81 -64.13 7.85
C ILE A 7 -61.56 -64.13 6.95
N LEU A 8 -60.94 -62.94 6.94
CA LEU A 8 -59.82 -62.44 6.16
C LEU A 8 -58.44 -63.05 6.50
N VAL A 9 -57.69 -63.32 5.42
CA VAL A 9 -56.26 -63.06 5.16
C VAL A 9 -55.22 -63.52 6.20
N LEU A 10 -54.56 -64.65 5.88
CA LEU A 10 -53.13 -64.92 6.11
C LEU A 10 -52.76 -66.20 5.33
N PRO A 11 -51.83 -66.22 4.36
CA PRO A 11 -51.23 -67.47 3.93
C PRO A 11 -49.90 -67.67 4.65
N ILE A 12 -49.92 -68.62 5.58
CA ILE A 12 -48.75 -69.33 6.07
C ILE A 12 -48.09 -70.00 4.87
N LEU A 13 -46.98 -69.43 4.40
CA LEU A 13 -45.95 -70.15 3.67
C LEU A 13 -45.10 -70.85 4.73
N LEU A 14 -44.89 -72.16 4.56
CA LEU A 14 -43.97 -72.96 5.34
C LEU A 14 -42.56 -72.36 5.16
N SER A 15 -42.20 -71.44 6.06
CA SER A 15 -40.82 -71.04 6.27
C SER A 15 -40.14 -72.22 6.96
N ALA A 16 -39.27 -72.91 6.22
CA ALA A 16 -38.02 -73.27 6.84
C ALA A 16 -37.34 -71.94 7.17
N GLN A 17 -37.65 -71.39 8.35
CA GLN A 17 -36.78 -70.44 9.03
C GLN A 17 -35.45 -71.16 9.20
N LEU A 18 -34.58 -71.05 8.20
CA LEU A 18 -33.18 -70.84 8.49
C LEU A 18 -33.18 -69.55 9.31
N SER A 19 -33.14 -69.73 10.63
CA SER A 19 -32.75 -68.71 11.58
C SER A 19 -31.57 -67.98 10.96
N VAL A 20 -31.73 -66.69 10.69
CA VAL A 20 -30.57 -65.84 10.44
C VAL A 20 -29.74 -65.97 11.70
N LYS A 21 -28.63 -66.70 11.61
CA LYS A 21 -27.64 -66.70 12.67
C LYS A 21 -27.23 -65.26 12.83
N LYS A 22 -27.34 -64.76 14.07
CA LYS A 22 -26.57 -63.64 14.58
C LYS A 22 -25.17 -63.72 13.92
N LEU A 23 -24.59 -62.64 13.42
CA LEU A 23 -23.15 -62.63 13.20
C LEU A 23 -22.53 -62.77 14.59
N GLU A 24 -22.42 -64.04 15.00
CA GLU A 24 -21.90 -64.46 16.28
C GLU A 24 -20.46 -63.92 16.30
N TYR A 25 -20.07 -63.34 17.44
CA TYR A 25 -18.73 -62.92 17.80
C TYR A 25 -17.78 -64.11 17.74
N ILE A 26 -17.59 -64.72 16.58
CA ILE A 26 -17.01 -66.02 16.40
C ILE A 26 -15.94 -65.87 15.32
N ASP A 27 -14.69 -66.09 15.73
CA ASP A 27 -13.60 -66.23 14.78
C ASP A 27 -13.75 -67.50 13.91
N ALA A 28 -12.80 -67.74 13.00
CA ALA A 28 -12.77 -68.94 12.18
C ALA A 28 -12.78 -70.27 12.97
N TYR A 29 -12.59 -70.22 14.30
CA TYR A 29 -12.47 -71.35 15.21
C TYR A 29 -13.65 -71.50 16.18
N GLY A 30 -14.67 -70.63 16.14
CA GLY A 30 -15.82 -70.76 17.03
C GLY A 30 -15.72 -69.98 18.35
N ARG A 31 -14.72 -69.12 18.56
CA ARG A 31 -14.48 -68.46 19.86
C ARG A 31 -15.36 -67.24 20.06
N ASP A 32 -16.08 -67.19 21.18
CA ASP A 32 -16.80 -66.00 21.66
C ASP A 32 -15.84 -64.94 22.21
N VAL A 33 -16.26 -63.66 22.18
CA VAL A 33 -15.53 -62.57 22.87
C VAL A 33 -15.37 -62.84 24.35
N THR A 34 -14.23 -62.42 24.90
CA THR A 34 -13.91 -62.54 26.32
C THR A 34 -14.86 -61.66 27.13
N SER A 35 -15.59 -62.29 28.06
CA SER A 35 -16.49 -61.61 28.99
C SER A 35 -15.72 -60.87 30.08
N TYR A 36 -16.34 -59.88 30.73
CA TYR A 36 -15.75 -59.18 31.87
C TYR A 36 -15.37 -60.17 32.98
N SER A 37 -16.24 -61.14 33.28
CA SER A 37 -15.97 -62.17 34.29
C SER A 37 -14.75 -63.04 33.93
N ALA A 38 -14.58 -63.41 32.66
CA ALA A 38 -13.43 -64.17 32.18
C ALA A 38 -12.16 -63.31 32.24
N TRP A 39 -12.20 -62.07 31.76
CA TRP A 39 -11.10 -61.12 31.85
C TRP A 39 -10.67 -60.86 33.29
N LYS A 40 -11.61 -60.51 34.18
CA LYS A 40 -11.35 -60.27 35.61
C LYS A 40 -10.73 -61.48 36.30
N SER A 41 -11.09 -62.70 35.89
CA SER A 41 -10.50 -63.93 36.41
C SER A 41 -9.08 -64.21 35.92
N SER A 42 -8.67 -63.60 34.81
CA SER A 42 -7.33 -63.73 34.23
C SER A 42 -6.30 -62.78 34.84
N ILE A 43 -6.75 -61.72 35.53
CA ILE A 43 -5.90 -60.71 36.14
C ILE A 43 -5.25 -61.25 37.42
N VAL A 44 -3.95 -61.03 37.58
CA VAL A 44 -3.22 -61.29 38.82
C VAL A 44 -3.26 -60.03 39.70
N PRO A 45 -3.87 -60.07 40.90
CA PRO A 45 -3.95 -58.90 41.78
C PRO A 45 -2.56 -58.41 42.17
N GLU A 46 -2.30 -57.14 41.90
CA GLU A 46 -1.03 -56.47 42.19
C GLU A 46 -1.31 -55.03 42.65
N ALA A 47 -0.56 -54.56 43.65
CA ALA A 47 -0.75 -53.24 44.22
C ALA A 47 -0.39 -52.15 43.21
N PHE A 48 -1.28 -51.17 43.06
CA PHE A 48 -1.08 -50.03 42.18
C PHE A 48 0.14 -49.19 42.59
N ARG A 49 0.96 -48.87 41.59
CA ARG A 49 2.11 -47.96 41.66
C ARG A 49 2.22 -47.28 40.32
N ILE A 50 2.25 -45.96 40.34
CA ILE A 50 2.63 -45.13 39.21
C ILE A 50 3.74 -44.19 39.67
N GLY A 51 4.69 -43.90 38.81
CA GLY A 51 5.77 -42.99 39.13
C GLY A 51 6.53 -42.51 37.91
N GLU A 52 6.82 -41.20 37.95
CA GLU A 52 7.54 -40.49 36.91
C GLU A 52 8.98 -41.00 36.83
N VAL A 53 9.40 -41.34 35.63
CA VAL A 53 10.76 -41.79 35.31
C VAL A 53 11.46 -40.86 34.32
N TYR A 54 10.70 -40.02 33.62
CA TYR A 54 11.21 -38.97 32.74
C TYR A 54 10.25 -37.79 32.70
N HIS A 55 10.79 -36.59 32.61
CA HIS A 55 10.06 -35.36 32.33
C HIS A 55 10.95 -34.43 31.51
N THR A 56 10.44 -33.84 30.44
CA THR A 56 11.15 -32.87 29.60
C THR A 56 11.68 -31.70 30.45
N ALA A 57 12.92 -31.26 30.19
CA ALA A 57 13.50 -30.10 30.88
C ALA A 57 12.89 -28.80 30.33
N TYR A 58 12.42 -27.92 31.22
CA TYR A 58 11.77 -26.64 30.87
C TYR A 58 12.73 -25.68 30.15
N ASP A 59 12.82 -25.77 28.82
CA ASP A 59 13.45 -24.79 27.94
C ASP A 59 12.69 -24.70 26.60
N ASN A 60 11.64 -23.86 26.55
CA ASN A 60 10.96 -23.32 25.35
C ASN A 60 10.10 -24.24 24.45
N TYR A 61 9.48 -25.32 24.96
CA TYR A 61 8.47 -26.10 24.21
C TYR A 61 7.03 -25.56 24.43
N ARG A 62 6.05 -26.01 23.63
CA ARG A 62 4.64 -25.60 23.78
C ARG A 62 4.10 -26.07 25.14
N ASP A 63 3.07 -25.38 25.63
CA ASP A 63 2.40 -25.71 26.89
C ASP A 63 1.70 -27.10 26.86
N GLU A 64 1.53 -27.75 25.70
CA GLU A 64 0.81 -29.04 25.56
C GLU A 64 1.61 -30.25 26.09
N LEU A 65 1.16 -30.84 27.22
CA LEU A 65 1.75 -32.02 27.86
C LEU A 65 1.16 -33.34 27.33
N ILE A 66 2.02 -34.32 27.05
CA ILE A 66 1.64 -35.70 26.75
C ILE A 66 2.23 -36.63 27.83
N ASP A 67 1.37 -37.44 28.44
CA ASP A 67 1.79 -38.48 29.39
C ASP A 67 1.94 -39.85 28.69
N ILE A 68 3.14 -40.42 28.76
CA ILE A 68 3.45 -41.75 28.23
C ILE A 68 3.49 -42.72 29.41
N VAL A 69 2.44 -43.54 29.54
CA VAL A 69 2.30 -44.50 30.64
C VAL A 69 2.73 -45.88 30.18
N VAL A 70 3.84 -46.38 30.71
CA VAL A 70 4.47 -47.65 30.33
C VAL A 70 4.28 -48.70 31.41
N TYR A 71 3.82 -49.89 31.03
CA TYR A 71 3.80 -51.04 31.95
C TYR A 71 5.22 -51.34 32.48
N ALA A 72 5.43 -51.21 33.79
CA ALA A 72 6.76 -51.18 34.40
C ALA A 72 7.67 -52.38 34.03
N PRO A 73 7.16 -53.63 33.93
CA PRO A 73 7.98 -54.76 33.47
C PRO A 73 8.49 -54.67 32.04
N LEU A 74 7.92 -53.79 31.21
CA LEU A 74 8.31 -53.60 29.82
C LEU A 74 9.32 -52.45 29.65
N TYR A 75 9.36 -51.50 30.60
CA TYR A 75 10.08 -50.22 30.49
C TYR A 75 11.57 -50.38 30.14
N ASP A 76 12.32 -51.15 30.93
CA ASP A 76 13.76 -51.32 30.72
C ASP A 76 14.09 -51.97 29.38
N ASP A 77 13.22 -52.87 28.89
CA ASP A 77 13.41 -53.63 27.66
C ASP A 77 13.08 -52.83 26.38
N ILE A 78 12.35 -51.72 26.51
CA ILE A 78 11.99 -50.83 25.39
C ILE A 78 12.67 -49.46 25.49
N LEU A 79 13.44 -49.20 26.54
CA LEU A 79 13.92 -47.85 26.90
C LEU A 79 14.67 -47.16 25.74
N ASP A 80 15.50 -47.88 25.00
CA ASP A 80 16.27 -47.29 23.90
C ASP A 80 15.36 -46.77 22.76
N SER A 81 14.34 -47.54 22.37
CA SER A 81 13.39 -47.12 21.33
C SER A 81 12.36 -46.13 21.85
N LEU A 82 12.00 -46.24 23.14
CA LEU A 82 11.17 -45.26 23.84
C LEU A 82 11.85 -43.88 23.90
N ASN A 83 13.16 -43.82 24.15
CA ASN A 83 13.91 -42.56 24.14
C ASN A 83 13.93 -41.90 22.75
N ILE A 84 13.98 -42.71 21.68
CA ILE A 84 13.84 -42.20 20.31
C ILE A 84 12.43 -41.61 20.12
N TYR A 85 11.40 -42.34 20.56
CA TYR A 85 10.02 -41.86 20.49
C TYR A 85 9.80 -40.56 21.28
N ILE A 86 10.35 -40.46 22.49
CA ILE A 86 10.35 -39.23 23.30
C ILE A 86 11.02 -38.09 22.52
N SER A 87 12.22 -38.34 21.99
CA SER A 87 12.97 -37.33 21.22
C SER A 87 12.21 -36.86 19.98
N ASP A 88 11.52 -37.77 19.30
CA ASP A 88 10.69 -37.46 18.15
C ASP A 88 9.51 -36.55 18.53
N LEU A 89 8.82 -36.82 19.64
CA LEU A 89 7.71 -35.99 20.10
C LEU A 89 8.16 -34.62 20.64
N GLU A 90 9.29 -34.56 21.34
CA GLU A 90 9.90 -33.30 21.77
C GLU A 90 10.31 -32.45 20.56
N ALA A 91 10.82 -33.08 19.50
CA ALA A 91 11.14 -32.39 18.23
C ALA A 91 9.87 -31.85 17.53
N GLU A 92 8.71 -32.48 17.73
CA GLU A 92 7.41 -31.98 17.28
C GLU A 92 6.84 -30.87 18.19
N GLY A 93 7.48 -30.59 19.33
CA GLY A 93 7.21 -29.44 20.19
C GLY A 93 6.41 -29.75 21.47
N TYR A 94 6.18 -31.02 21.78
CA TYR A 94 5.42 -31.46 22.95
C TYR A 94 6.28 -31.53 24.23
N THR A 95 5.65 -31.26 25.37
CA THR A 95 6.23 -31.59 26.68
C THR A 95 5.90 -33.04 27.01
N ILE A 96 6.89 -33.85 27.38
CA ILE A 96 6.70 -35.28 27.62
C ILE A 96 6.93 -35.62 29.09
N GLN A 97 5.96 -36.30 29.69
CA GLN A 97 6.11 -37.04 30.92
C GLN A 97 6.08 -38.53 30.60
N VAL A 98 6.94 -39.31 31.26
CA VAL A 98 6.88 -40.78 31.19
C VAL A 98 6.69 -41.32 32.59
N ASP A 99 5.62 -42.07 32.75
CA ASP A 99 5.29 -42.78 33.97
C ASP A 99 5.42 -44.28 33.77
N THR A 100 5.96 -44.97 34.78
CA THR A 100 5.89 -46.43 34.84
C THR A 100 4.74 -46.86 35.74
N ILE A 101 3.89 -47.76 35.26
CA ILE A 101 2.72 -48.26 35.99
C ILE A 101 2.84 -49.74 36.31
N ARG A 102 2.40 -50.13 37.51
CA ARG A 102 2.28 -51.52 37.95
C ARG A 102 1.06 -51.67 38.85
N GLY A 103 0.39 -52.82 38.81
CA GLY A 103 -0.88 -53.03 39.53
C GLY A 103 -2.11 -52.49 38.80
N TRP A 104 -3.29 -52.82 39.30
CA TRP A 104 -4.53 -52.83 38.52
C TRP A 104 -5.68 -52.04 39.13
N THR A 105 -5.85 -50.76 38.76
CA THR A 105 -7.17 -50.12 38.69
C THR A 105 -7.17 -49.03 37.61
N ALA A 106 -8.27 -48.89 36.86
CA ALA A 106 -8.44 -47.78 35.92
C ALA A 106 -8.74 -46.46 36.66
N GLU A 107 -9.34 -46.54 37.86
CA GLU A 107 -9.67 -45.38 38.69
C GLU A 107 -8.43 -44.63 39.18
N GLU A 108 -7.41 -45.33 39.66
CA GLU A 108 -6.17 -44.70 40.10
C GLU A 108 -5.39 -44.09 38.91
N LEU A 109 -5.42 -44.75 37.74
CA LEU A 109 -4.85 -44.20 36.51
C LEU A 109 -5.59 -42.93 36.04
N ARG A 110 -6.94 -42.94 36.04
CA ARG A 110 -7.76 -41.77 35.73
C ARG A 110 -7.47 -40.61 36.69
N THR A 111 -7.34 -40.93 37.99
CA THR A 111 -7.01 -39.93 39.02
C THR A 111 -5.63 -39.31 38.80
N HIS A 112 -4.64 -40.12 38.40
CA HIS A 112 -3.31 -39.63 38.02
C HIS A 112 -3.38 -38.67 36.83
N LEU A 113 -4.00 -39.09 35.73
CA LEU A 113 -4.16 -38.27 34.53
C LEU A 113 -4.92 -36.96 34.83
N ALA A 114 -5.99 -37.02 35.63
CA ALA A 114 -6.73 -35.84 36.07
C ALA A 114 -5.87 -34.85 36.88
N GLY A 115 -4.87 -35.34 37.63
CA GLY A 115 -3.90 -34.49 38.33
C GLY A 115 -3.01 -33.68 37.39
N LEU A 116 -2.72 -34.21 36.20
CA LEU A 116 -1.86 -33.60 35.19
C LEU A 116 -2.58 -32.55 34.32
N LEU A 117 -3.92 -32.45 34.38
CA LEU A 117 -4.67 -31.39 33.68
C LEU A 117 -4.20 -29.98 34.06
N SER A 118 -3.74 -29.80 35.30
CA SER A 118 -3.16 -28.53 35.76
C SER A 118 -1.82 -28.16 35.10
N SER A 119 -1.22 -29.11 34.40
CA SER A 119 0.02 -28.99 33.62
C SER A 119 -0.26 -29.08 32.11
N ASP A 120 -1.49 -28.74 31.70
CA ASP A 120 -1.94 -28.67 30.29
C ASP A 120 -1.80 -30.01 29.53
N LEU A 121 -2.18 -31.10 30.21
CA LEU A 121 -2.28 -32.43 29.61
C LEU A 121 -3.28 -32.43 28.44
N VAL A 122 -2.81 -32.75 27.24
CA VAL A 122 -3.64 -32.86 26.03
C VAL A 122 -3.96 -34.30 25.63
N GLY A 123 -3.14 -35.26 26.09
CA GLY A 123 -3.28 -36.66 25.70
C GLY A 123 -2.40 -37.64 26.48
N ALA A 124 -2.76 -38.92 26.40
CA ALA A 124 -1.98 -40.01 27.00
C ALA A 124 -1.75 -41.18 26.03
N VAL A 125 -0.54 -41.75 26.07
CA VAL A 125 -0.15 -42.94 25.30
C VAL A 125 0.12 -44.09 26.26
N LEU A 126 -0.69 -45.14 26.19
CA LEU A 126 -0.68 -46.27 27.12
C LEU A 126 0.01 -47.47 26.48
N ILE A 127 1.16 -47.89 27.02
CA ILE A 127 2.04 -48.91 26.43
C ILE A 127 2.09 -50.18 27.28
N GLY A 128 1.74 -51.31 26.67
CA GLY A 128 1.70 -52.61 27.32
C GLY A 128 0.44 -52.81 28.15
N ASN A 129 0.54 -53.63 29.19
CA ASN A 129 -0.59 -54.09 30.00
C ASN A 129 -1.09 -53.03 31.01
N VAL A 130 -1.49 -51.87 30.51
CA VAL A 130 -2.01 -50.73 31.28
C VAL A 130 -3.51 -50.89 31.55
N PRO A 131 -4.02 -50.62 32.78
CA PRO A 131 -5.43 -50.80 33.14
C PRO A 131 -6.44 -50.02 32.27
N PHE A 132 -7.67 -50.51 32.20
CA PHE A 132 -8.81 -49.90 31.50
C PHE A 132 -10.13 -50.22 32.23
N ALA A 133 -11.15 -49.38 32.01
CA ALA A 133 -12.47 -49.54 32.61
C ALA A 133 -13.41 -50.37 31.71
N TRP A 134 -14.44 -50.97 32.31
CA TRP A 134 -15.51 -51.67 31.61
C TRP A 134 -16.82 -50.91 31.72
N TYR A 135 -17.62 -50.97 30.67
CA TYR A 135 -18.95 -50.40 30.60
C TYR A 135 -19.96 -51.47 30.21
N GLU A 136 -21.18 -51.35 30.71
CA GLU A 136 -22.31 -52.14 30.27
C GLU A 136 -23.53 -51.30 29.90
N MET A 137 -24.29 -51.78 28.91
CA MET A 137 -25.54 -51.15 28.51
C MET A 137 -26.47 -52.12 27.81
N SER A 138 -27.74 -51.73 27.70
CA SER A 138 -28.72 -52.36 26.82
C SER A 138 -28.77 -51.60 25.50
N SER A 139 -28.44 -52.27 24.39
CA SER A 139 -28.55 -51.76 23.02
C SER A 139 -29.70 -52.45 22.28
N GLY A 140 -29.97 -52.01 21.03
CA GLY A 140 -30.94 -52.66 20.14
C GLY A 140 -30.66 -54.15 19.89
N ASP A 141 -29.42 -54.59 20.12
CA ASP A 141 -28.92 -55.96 19.89
C ASP A 141 -28.78 -56.82 21.16
N GLY A 142 -29.08 -56.25 22.34
CA GLY A 142 -29.07 -56.93 23.64
C GLY A 142 -28.23 -56.22 24.71
N ARG A 143 -27.92 -56.93 25.81
CA ARG A 143 -26.95 -56.46 26.83
C ARG A 143 -25.54 -56.66 26.30
N GLU A 144 -24.70 -55.63 26.36
CA GLU A 144 -23.30 -55.64 25.93
C GLU A 144 -22.37 -55.20 27.06
N GLU A 145 -21.18 -55.82 27.13
CA GLU A 145 -20.10 -55.46 28.07
C GLU A 145 -18.77 -55.27 27.31
N PHE A 146 -18.10 -54.14 27.50
CA PHE A 146 -16.96 -53.76 26.68
C PHE A 146 -15.99 -52.80 27.39
N PRO A 147 -14.71 -52.74 26.95
CA PRO A 147 -13.77 -51.77 27.48
C PRO A 147 -14.13 -50.36 27.00
N ILE A 148 -14.03 -49.37 27.87
CA ILE A 148 -14.40 -47.98 27.55
C ILE A 148 -13.21 -47.04 27.72
N GLU A 149 -12.55 -46.69 26.61
CA GLU A 149 -11.44 -45.71 26.63
C GLU A 149 -11.92 -44.29 26.95
N LEU A 150 -13.19 -43.97 26.65
CA LEU A 150 -13.79 -42.68 27.05
C LEU A 150 -13.62 -42.41 28.55
N TYR A 151 -13.59 -43.44 29.40
CA TYR A 151 -13.33 -43.29 30.84
C TYR A 151 -11.99 -42.63 31.18
N LEU A 152 -10.96 -42.84 30.34
CA LEU A 152 -9.64 -42.24 30.51
C LEU A 152 -9.48 -40.96 29.68
N MET A 153 -10.40 -40.66 28.77
CA MET A 153 -10.43 -39.42 27.99
C MET A 153 -11.23 -38.32 28.70
N ASP A 154 -12.32 -38.71 29.34
CA ASP A 154 -13.16 -37.89 30.20
C ASP A 154 -12.66 -38.02 31.64
N LEU A 155 -12.02 -36.97 32.15
CA LEU A 155 -11.35 -36.93 33.45
C LEU A 155 -12.16 -36.16 34.50
N ASP A 156 -13.13 -35.34 34.10
CA ASP A 156 -13.97 -34.54 35.01
C ASP A 156 -15.43 -35.05 35.15
N GLY A 157 -15.83 -36.02 34.33
CA GLY A 157 -17.15 -36.65 34.33
C GLY A 157 -17.37 -37.65 35.46
N THR A 158 -18.65 -37.93 35.71
CA THR A 158 -19.12 -38.80 36.81
C THR A 158 -19.56 -40.15 36.25
N TRP A 159 -18.79 -41.20 36.55
CA TRP A 159 -19.05 -42.58 36.13
C TRP A 159 -19.69 -43.36 37.27
N ILE A 160 -20.78 -44.07 36.97
CA ILE A 160 -21.64 -44.73 37.94
C ILE A 160 -21.71 -46.21 37.61
N ASP A 161 -21.43 -47.03 38.61
CA ASP A 161 -21.68 -48.47 38.64
C ASP A 161 -22.85 -48.68 39.61
N SER A 162 -24.08 -48.73 39.08
CA SER A 162 -25.29 -48.69 39.90
C SER A 162 -25.56 -50.02 40.61
N ASP A 163 -25.08 -51.14 40.07
CA ASP A 163 -25.32 -52.48 40.61
C ASP A 163 -24.13 -53.09 41.38
N GLY A 164 -22.97 -52.43 41.32
CA GLY A 164 -21.77 -52.73 42.09
C GLY A 164 -20.99 -53.94 41.58
N ASP A 165 -21.17 -54.33 40.32
CA ASP A 165 -20.49 -55.48 39.71
C ASP A 165 -19.09 -55.14 39.14
N GLY A 166 -18.76 -53.86 39.12
CA GLY A 166 -17.51 -53.27 38.64
C GLY A 166 -17.51 -52.94 37.15
N LEU A 167 -18.66 -52.96 36.48
CA LEU A 167 -18.87 -52.32 35.18
C LEU A 167 -19.65 -51.01 35.39
N PHE A 168 -19.26 -49.96 34.68
CA PHE A 168 -20.03 -48.72 34.68
C PHE A 168 -21.28 -48.87 33.82
N ASP A 169 -22.43 -48.41 34.29
CA ASP A 169 -23.72 -48.48 33.60
C ASP A 169 -24.33 -47.10 33.30
N ASP A 170 -23.84 -46.05 33.95
CA ASP A 170 -24.20 -44.66 33.66
C ASP A 170 -22.99 -43.72 33.69
N HIS A 171 -23.09 -42.65 32.90
CA HIS A 171 -22.07 -41.60 32.76
C HIS A 171 -22.79 -40.25 32.75
N THR A 172 -22.52 -39.38 33.74
CA THR A 172 -23.21 -38.11 34.00
C THR A 172 -22.23 -36.95 34.26
N GLY A 173 -22.71 -35.72 34.34
CA GLY A 173 -21.85 -34.53 34.47
C GLY A 173 -21.45 -33.94 33.12
N ASN A 174 -20.24 -33.36 33.03
CA ASN A 174 -19.59 -33.16 31.74
C ASN A 174 -19.23 -34.56 31.20
N LYS A 175 -19.56 -34.80 29.93
CA LYS A 175 -19.35 -36.09 29.27
C LYS A 175 -18.37 -35.99 28.10
N SER A 176 -17.81 -34.81 27.90
CA SER A 176 -16.90 -34.54 26.79
C SER A 176 -15.51 -35.03 27.19
N PRO A 177 -14.71 -35.56 26.26
CA PRO A 177 -13.33 -35.89 26.58
C PRO A 177 -12.48 -34.63 26.74
N GLU A 178 -11.69 -34.56 27.81
CA GLU A 178 -10.68 -33.51 28.03
C GLU A 178 -9.39 -33.81 27.26
N ILE A 179 -9.03 -35.10 27.17
CA ILE A 179 -7.81 -35.57 26.51
C ILE A 179 -8.12 -36.64 25.46
N TRP A 180 -7.20 -36.87 24.53
CA TRP A 180 -7.22 -38.09 23.72
C TRP A 180 -6.39 -39.20 24.37
N VAL A 181 -6.73 -40.46 24.10
CA VAL A 181 -5.98 -41.63 24.60
C VAL A 181 -5.67 -42.58 23.45
N GLY A 182 -4.40 -42.97 23.34
CA GLY A 182 -3.92 -43.99 22.41
C GLY A 182 -3.35 -45.19 23.13
N ARG A 183 -3.59 -46.38 22.59
CA ARG A 183 -3.17 -47.63 23.23
C ARG A 183 -2.26 -48.48 22.33
N ILE A 184 -1.06 -48.77 22.82
CA ILE A 184 -0.08 -49.69 22.21
C ILE A 184 -0.11 -50.99 23.04
N TYR A 185 -1.14 -51.81 22.82
CA TYR A 185 -1.40 -53.04 23.59
C TYR A 185 -0.91 -54.27 22.84
N ALA A 186 0.34 -54.67 23.08
CA ALA A 186 0.94 -55.88 22.49
C ALA A 186 0.76 -57.13 23.38
N SER A 187 0.26 -56.99 24.61
CA SER A 187 0.18 -58.10 25.59
C SER A 187 -0.77 -59.24 25.16
N SER A 188 -1.75 -58.96 24.30
CA SER A 188 -2.67 -59.94 23.72
C SER A 188 -2.19 -60.53 22.39
N MET A 189 -1.02 -60.10 21.89
CA MET A 189 -0.46 -60.56 20.62
C MET A 189 0.40 -61.80 20.84
N THR A 190 -0.01 -62.95 20.30
CA THR A 190 0.67 -64.24 20.52
C THR A 190 1.62 -64.66 19.40
N TRP A 191 1.60 -63.95 18.26
CA TRP A 191 2.48 -64.23 17.11
C TRP A 191 3.82 -63.49 17.14
N GLY A 192 4.04 -62.66 18.15
CA GLY A 192 5.32 -61.99 18.39
C GLY A 192 5.61 -61.88 19.88
N ASN A 193 6.86 -61.53 20.20
CA ASN A 193 7.24 -61.21 21.58
C ASN A 193 6.92 -59.74 21.85
N GLU A 194 6.27 -59.42 22.99
CA GLU A 194 5.81 -58.07 23.32
C GLU A 194 6.91 -57.00 23.22
N VAL A 195 8.09 -57.27 23.80
CA VAL A 195 9.27 -56.36 23.72
C VAL A 195 9.65 -56.10 22.26
N TYR A 196 9.74 -57.17 21.45
CA TYR A 196 10.07 -57.03 20.04
C TYR A 196 9.01 -56.22 19.29
N LEU A 197 7.72 -56.49 19.53
CA LEU A 197 6.63 -55.82 18.82
C LEU A 197 6.58 -54.32 19.13
N VAL A 198 6.77 -53.94 20.39
CA VAL A 198 6.79 -52.53 20.80
C VAL A 198 8.04 -51.81 20.27
N ASN A 199 9.23 -52.42 20.36
CA ASN A 199 10.45 -51.85 19.77
C ASN A 199 10.34 -51.71 18.24
N ASN A 200 9.78 -52.71 17.54
CA ASN A 200 9.53 -52.64 16.10
C ASN A 200 8.54 -51.52 15.77
N TYR A 201 7.46 -51.41 16.55
CA TYR A 201 6.48 -50.35 16.40
C TYR A 201 7.11 -48.96 16.55
N PHE A 202 7.94 -48.72 17.56
CA PHE A 202 8.68 -47.45 17.70
C PHE A 202 9.64 -47.21 16.54
N SER A 203 10.32 -48.23 16.02
CA SER A 203 11.15 -48.10 14.82
C SER A 203 10.33 -47.65 13.61
N LYS A 204 9.09 -48.15 13.47
CA LYS A 204 8.16 -47.70 12.41
C LYS A 204 7.71 -46.26 12.65
N LEU A 205 7.34 -45.89 13.87
CA LEU A 205 6.99 -44.51 14.22
C LEU A 205 8.12 -43.53 13.87
N HIS A 206 9.35 -43.85 14.30
CA HIS A 206 10.52 -43.03 14.00
C HIS A 206 10.76 -42.93 12.49
N ARG A 207 10.67 -44.04 11.77
CA ARG A 207 10.78 -44.07 10.30
C ARG A 207 9.72 -43.19 9.63
N TYR A 208 8.49 -43.16 10.16
CA TYR A 208 7.44 -42.31 9.60
C TYR A 208 7.74 -40.82 9.81
N ARG A 209 8.08 -40.42 11.04
CA ARG A 209 8.41 -39.05 11.42
C ARG A 209 9.64 -38.50 10.71
N THR A 210 10.64 -39.35 10.50
CA THR A 210 11.89 -38.98 9.80
C THR A 210 11.81 -39.14 8.26
N GLY A 211 10.64 -39.48 7.71
CA GLY A 211 10.47 -39.56 6.25
C GLY A 211 10.98 -40.84 5.59
N GLY A 212 11.30 -41.89 6.34
CA GLY A 212 11.84 -43.15 5.82
C GLY A 212 10.83 -44.10 5.16
N TYR A 213 9.53 -43.81 5.17
CA TYR A 213 8.52 -44.57 4.41
C TYR A 213 8.39 -44.08 2.96
N THR A 214 8.28 -45.02 2.03
CA THR A 214 8.03 -44.76 0.59
C THR A 214 6.63 -45.24 0.21
N ILE A 215 5.61 -44.75 0.90
CA ILE A 215 4.19 -45.04 0.63
C ILE A 215 3.58 -43.80 -0.03
N PRO A 216 2.81 -43.94 -1.12
CA PRO A 216 2.14 -42.82 -1.77
C PRO A 216 1.06 -42.22 -0.86
N GLN A 217 0.94 -40.90 -0.90
CA GLN A 217 -0.08 -40.10 -0.19
C GLN A 217 -1.45 -40.26 -0.84
N LYS A 218 -1.97 -41.49 -0.82
CA LYS A 218 -3.29 -41.86 -1.36
C LYS A 218 -4.03 -42.75 -0.37
N ALA A 219 -5.35 -42.74 -0.46
CA ALA A 219 -6.22 -43.51 0.40
C ALA A 219 -7.10 -44.52 -0.35
N LEU A 220 -7.64 -45.48 0.39
CA LEU A 220 -8.63 -46.45 -0.05
C LEU A 220 -9.89 -46.30 0.81
N ALA A 221 -11.03 -46.00 0.18
CA ALA A 221 -12.35 -46.11 0.77
C ALA A 221 -13.01 -47.41 0.25
N TYR A 222 -13.00 -48.45 1.08
CA TYR A 222 -13.58 -49.75 0.75
C TYR A 222 -14.90 -49.92 1.51
N VAL A 223 -16.01 -49.74 0.80
CA VAL A 223 -17.34 -49.60 1.38
C VAL A 223 -18.21 -50.78 0.98
N ASP A 224 -18.49 -51.68 1.93
CA ASP A 224 -19.37 -52.84 1.75
C ASP A 224 -20.82 -52.44 1.41
N ASP A 225 -21.57 -53.37 0.83
CA ASP A 225 -22.86 -53.12 0.18
C ASP A 225 -23.91 -52.41 1.05
N ASP A 226 -24.00 -52.76 2.33
CA ASP A 226 -24.92 -52.19 3.32
C ASP A 226 -24.67 -50.69 3.53
N TRP A 227 -23.50 -50.17 3.13
CA TRP A 227 -23.09 -48.77 3.29
C TRP A 227 -22.70 -48.08 1.98
N TYR A 228 -23.07 -48.63 0.80
CA TYR A 228 -22.65 -48.11 -0.53
C TYR A 228 -22.82 -46.59 -0.75
N GLY A 229 -23.72 -45.95 0.02
CA GLY A 229 -23.97 -44.51 0.00
C GLY A 229 -22.89 -43.65 0.67
N PHE A 230 -21.93 -44.24 1.40
CA PHE A 230 -20.86 -43.50 2.08
C PHE A 230 -19.75 -42.97 1.16
N ASN A 231 -19.77 -43.36 -0.13
CA ASN A 231 -18.83 -42.92 -1.16
C ASN A 231 -17.35 -43.07 -0.74
N ASP A 232 -16.57 -41.99 -0.73
CA ASP A 232 -15.17 -41.95 -0.33
C ASP A 232 -14.98 -41.80 1.21
N CYS A 233 -16.07 -41.81 1.97
CA CYS A 233 -16.10 -41.56 3.41
C CYS A 233 -15.41 -40.25 3.81
N SER A 234 -15.48 -39.23 2.96
CA SER A 234 -14.82 -37.93 3.16
C SER A 234 -13.29 -37.98 3.19
N LEU A 235 -12.66 -39.09 2.78
CA LEU A 235 -11.20 -39.18 2.69
C LEU A 235 -10.62 -38.23 1.63
N GLY A 236 -11.43 -37.79 0.66
CA GLY A 236 -11.04 -36.76 -0.31
C GLY A 236 -10.73 -35.41 0.34
N SER A 237 -11.13 -35.19 1.60
CA SER A 237 -10.71 -34.02 2.37
C SER A 237 -9.25 -34.10 2.86
N LEU A 238 -8.65 -35.29 2.86
CA LEU A 238 -7.30 -35.52 3.39
C LEU A 238 -6.29 -35.95 2.30
N TYR A 239 -6.77 -36.60 1.23
CA TYR A 239 -5.94 -37.11 0.14
C TYR A 239 -6.51 -36.77 -1.23
N ASP A 240 -5.64 -36.33 -2.15
CA ASP A 240 -6.04 -36.03 -3.53
C ASP A 240 -6.39 -37.29 -4.34
N THR A 241 -5.85 -38.44 -3.95
CA THR A 241 -6.16 -39.72 -4.58
C THR A 241 -6.84 -40.63 -3.57
N VAL A 242 -8.15 -40.84 -3.75
CA VAL A 242 -8.91 -41.85 -3.00
C VAL A 242 -9.44 -42.90 -3.96
N VAL A 243 -8.99 -44.14 -3.79
CA VAL A 243 -9.56 -45.29 -4.49
C VAL A 243 -10.86 -45.65 -3.78
N VAL A 244 -12.00 -45.52 -4.47
CA VAL A 244 -13.32 -45.84 -3.91
C VAL A 244 -13.82 -47.17 -4.47
N VAL A 245 -14.07 -48.14 -3.59
CA VAL A 245 -14.65 -49.45 -3.95
C VAL A 245 -15.97 -49.61 -3.20
N ARG A 246 -17.09 -49.53 -3.92
CA ARG A 246 -18.45 -49.51 -3.32
C ARG A 246 -19.54 -50.24 -4.11
N ASP A 247 -19.17 -51.02 -5.11
CA ASP A 247 -20.14 -51.77 -5.93
C ASP A 247 -20.67 -52.99 -5.17
N TYR A 248 -21.99 -53.00 -4.96
CA TYR A 248 -22.75 -54.05 -4.26
C TYR A 248 -22.59 -55.47 -4.86
N ASN A 249 -22.02 -55.60 -6.06
CA ASN A 249 -21.71 -56.88 -6.69
C ASN A 249 -20.25 -57.32 -6.51
N THR A 250 -19.33 -56.41 -6.18
CA THR A 250 -17.88 -56.69 -6.18
C THR A 250 -17.19 -56.45 -4.85
N THR A 251 -17.84 -55.79 -3.88
CA THR A 251 -17.34 -55.63 -2.50
C THR A 251 -17.34 -56.98 -1.78
N THR A 252 -16.25 -57.73 -1.90
CA THR A 252 -16.12 -59.09 -1.35
C THR A 252 -14.80 -59.25 -0.62
N ALA A 253 -14.69 -60.30 0.20
CA ALA A 253 -13.41 -60.61 0.85
C ALA A 253 -12.30 -60.97 -0.15
N VAL A 254 -12.66 -61.41 -1.37
CA VAL A 254 -11.68 -61.70 -2.44
C VAL A 254 -11.14 -60.40 -3.04
N ASP A 255 -12.02 -59.43 -3.31
CA ASP A 255 -11.60 -58.13 -3.85
C ASP A 255 -10.78 -57.34 -2.83
N PHE A 256 -11.20 -57.31 -1.55
CA PHE A 256 -10.43 -56.59 -0.54
C PHE A 256 -9.01 -57.15 -0.36
N ARG A 257 -8.85 -58.48 -0.40
CA ARG A 257 -7.52 -59.12 -0.41
C ARG A 257 -6.69 -58.73 -1.63
N ALA A 258 -7.31 -58.56 -2.79
CA ALA A 258 -6.60 -58.14 -4.00
C ALA A 258 -5.98 -56.73 -3.85
N ARG A 259 -6.48 -55.92 -2.90
CA ARG A 259 -5.92 -54.58 -2.59
C ARG A 259 -4.68 -54.62 -1.71
N PHE A 260 -4.32 -55.78 -1.12
CA PHE A 260 -3.19 -55.87 -0.19
C PHE A 260 -1.83 -55.66 -0.86
N SER A 261 -1.76 -55.70 -2.19
CA SER A 261 -0.54 -55.37 -2.94
C SER A 261 -0.37 -53.87 -3.21
N ASP A 262 -1.43 -53.07 -3.06
CA ASP A 262 -1.42 -51.66 -3.39
C ASP A 262 -1.09 -50.83 -2.14
N PRO A 263 -0.10 -49.93 -2.18
CA PRO A 263 0.26 -49.14 -1.01
C PRO A 263 -0.69 -47.97 -0.83
N TYR A 264 -1.20 -47.79 0.39
CA TYR A 264 -2.07 -46.70 0.80
C TYR A 264 -1.56 -46.10 2.10
N GLU A 265 -1.55 -44.79 2.20
CA GLU A 265 -1.29 -44.16 3.49
C GLU A 265 -2.49 -44.35 4.43
N TRP A 266 -3.72 -44.23 3.92
CA TRP A 266 -4.93 -44.42 4.71
C TRP A 266 -5.92 -45.40 4.09
N VAL A 267 -6.53 -46.24 4.92
CA VAL A 267 -7.61 -47.16 4.50
C VAL A 267 -8.83 -46.99 5.40
N GLN A 268 -9.95 -46.57 4.82
CA GLN A 268 -11.27 -46.66 5.43
C GLN A 268 -11.93 -47.94 4.94
N VAL A 269 -12.30 -48.84 5.85
CA VAL A 269 -13.02 -50.07 5.52
C VAL A 269 -14.35 -50.09 6.27
N CYS A 270 -15.45 -50.09 5.52
CA CYS A 270 -16.80 -50.25 6.04
C CYS A 270 -17.26 -51.67 5.77
N SER A 271 -17.36 -52.49 6.81
CA SER A 271 -17.77 -53.89 6.71
C SER A 271 -18.33 -54.38 8.05
N HIS A 272 -19.12 -55.45 8.04
CA HIS A 272 -19.44 -56.16 9.28
C HIS A 272 -18.18 -56.81 9.86
N SER A 273 -18.09 -57.00 11.18
CA SER A 273 -16.85 -57.49 11.79
C SER A 273 -17.02 -58.14 13.15
N SER A 274 -15.96 -58.81 13.59
CA SER A 274 -15.67 -59.21 14.96
C SER A 274 -14.25 -58.72 15.33
N PRO A 275 -13.74 -58.98 16.55
CA PRO A 275 -12.33 -58.71 16.86
C PRO A 275 -11.32 -59.41 15.96
N TRP A 276 -11.73 -60.42 15.18
CA TRP A 276 -10.82 -61.29 14.43
C TRP A 276 -10.97 -61.21 12.91
N GLY A 277 -11.85 -60.36 12.37
CA GLY A 277 -11.91 -60.20 10.92
C GLY A 277 -13.14 -59.49 10.37
N ASN A 278 -13.00 -59.13 9.09
CA ASN A 278 -13.87 -58.22 8.35
C ASN A 278 -14.71 -59.03 7.37
N THR A 279 -16.02 -59.07 7.61
CA THR A 279 -16.96 -59.88 6.85
C THR A 279 -17.74 -59.01 5.89
N PHE A 280 -17.68 -59.37 4.61
CA PHE A 280 -18.29 -58.63 3.51
C PHE A 280 -19.58 -59.32 3.07
N LYS A 281 -20.49 -58.56 2.46
CA LYS A 281 -21.78 -59.05 2.01
C LYS A 281 -21.99 -58.70 0.53
N TYR A 282 -22.82 -59.51 -0.14
CA TYR A 282 -23.22 -59.30 -1.53
C TYR A 282 -24.72 -59.60 -1.70
N THR A 283 -25.30 -59.23 -2.85
CA THR A 283 -26.69 -59.52 -3.23
C THR A 283 -26.98 -61.04 -3.27
N GLY A 284 -27.28 -61.60 -2.09
CA GLY A 284 -27.55 -63.03 -1.88
C GLY A 284 -27.05 -63.62 -0.55
N GLY A 285 -26.20 -62.91 0.21
CA GLY A 285 -25.67 -63.36 1.51
C GLY A 285 -24.24 -62.86 1.79
N TYR A 286 -23.56 -63.46 2.77
CA TYR A 286 -22.16 -63.14 3.08
C TYR A 286 -21.19 -63.60 1.97
N SER A 287 -20.21 -62.75 1.64
CA SER A 287 -19.19 -62.94 0.60
C SER A 287 -17.77 -63.07 1.19
N GLY A 288 -17.67 -63.85 2.27
CA GLY A 288 -16.42 -64.19 2.95
C GLY A 288 -15.95 -63.17 3.98
N THR A 289 -14.92 -63.58 4.73
CA THR A 289 -14.28 -62.79 5.80
C THR A 289 -12.79 -62.67 5.50
N VAL A 290 -12.21 -61.50 5.71
CA VAL A 290 -10.76 -61.29 5.77
C VAL A 290 -10.33 -61.29 7.23
N PHE A 291 -9.56 -62.29 7.63
CA PHE A 291 -9.23 -62.53 9.03
C PHE A 291 -7.96 -61.78 9.47
N ASN A 292 -7.89 -61.48 10.77
CA ASN A 292 -6.76 -60.84 11.45
C ASN A 292 -5.37 -61.42 11.08
N PHE A 293 -5.25 -62.75 10.96
CA PHE A 293 -3.99 -63.40 10.59
C PHE A 293 -3.54 -63.05 9.16
N GLU A 294 -4.46 -62.73 8.26
CA GLU A 294 -4.11 -62.36 6.89
C GLU A 294 -3.40 -61.00 6.88
N TYR A 295 -3.86 -60.03 7.69
CA TYR A 295 -3.15 -58.75 7.86
C TYR A 295 -1.74 -58.96 8.42
N TRP A 296 -1.61 -59.82 9.44
CA TRP A 296 -0.30 -60.10 10.04
C TRP A 296 0.70 -60.72 9.06
N PHE A 297 0.28 -61.73 8.29
CA PHE A 297 1.20 -62.48 7.42
C PHE A 297 1.39 -61.85 6.04
N MET A 298 0.41 -61.09 5.55
CA MET A 298 0.53 -60.39 4.27
C MET A 298 1.14 -59.00 4.42
N ASP A 299 1.08 -58.41 5.63
CA ASP A 299 1.62 -57.09 5.98
C ASP A 299 1.32 -56.03 4.91
N PRO A 300 0.03 -55.79 4.60
CA PRO A 300 -0.33 -54.90 3.52
C PRO A 300 0.27 -53.50 3.78
N PRO A 301 0.73 -52.79 2.74
CA PRO A 301 1.36 -51.49 2.85
C PRO A 301 0.36 -50.36 3.15
N PHE A 302 -0.34 -50.49 4.28
CA PHE A 302 -1.32 -49.56 4.84
C PHE A 302 -0.73 -48.94 6.11
N LEU A 303 -0.74 -47.61 6.25
CA LEU A 303 -0.20 -46.96 7.46
C LEU A 303 -1.27 -46.66 8.50
N PHE A 304 -2.39 -46.09 8.08
CA PHE A 304 -3.51 -45.72 8.93
C PHE A 304 -4.77 -46.46 8.52
N MET A 305 -5.55 -46.92 9.50
CA MET A 305 -6.83 -47.57 9.22
C MET A 305 -7.96 -47.03 10.09
N ASN A 306 -9.07 -46.69 9.44
CA ASN A 306 -10.34 -46.47 10.12
C ASN A 306 -11.23 -47.69 9.86
N LEU A 307 -11.44 -48.46 10.92
CA LEU A 307 -12.18 -49.69 10.96
C LEU A 307 -13.65 -49.35 11.26
N PHE A 308 -14.43 -49.08 10.22
CA PHE A 308 -15.89 -49.00 10.32
C PHE A 308 -16.45 -50.42 10.47
N GLN A 309 -16.18 -51.00 11.65
CA GLN A 309 -16.20 -52.42 11.94
C GLN A 309 -16.50 -52.62 13.43
N CYS A 310 -17.48 -53.49 13.73
CA CYS A 310 -17.80 -53.86 15.10
C CYS A 310 -16.62 -54.60 15.77
N SER A 311 -16.27 -54.17 16.99
CA SER A 311 -15.29 -54.82 17.87
C SER A 311 -13.85 -54.99 17.35
N GLY A 312 -13.49 -54.36 16.23
CA GLY A 312 -12.16 -54.50 15.60
C GLY A 312 -10.99 -54.00 16.45
N THR A 313 -11.24 -53.09 17.40
CA THR A 313 -10.23 -52.52 18.33
C THR A 313 -10.42 -53.00 19.77
N ARG A 314 -11.07 -54.15 19.98
CA ARG A 314 -11.16 -54.79 21.31
C ARG A 314 -9.80 -55.38 21.72
N PHE A 315 -8.89 -54.50 22.13
CA PHE A 315 -7.44 -54.69 22.17
C PHE A 315 -6.92 -55.79 23.10
N PHE A 316 -7.71 -56.24 24.08
CA PHE A 316 -7.30 -57.33 24.98
C PHE A 316 -7.70 -58.72 24.46
N GLU A 317 -8.46 -58.81 23.37
CA GLU A 317 -8.71 -60.10 22.71
C GLU A 317 -7.44 -60.61 22.05
N GLU A 318 -7.23 -61.92 22.13
CA GLU A 318 -6.06 -62.57 21.54
C GLU A 318 -5.96 -62.26 20.04
N ASN A 319 -4.85 -61.64 19.63
CA ASN A 319 -4.57 -61.20 18.26
C ASN A 319 -5.69 -60.35 17.63
N TYR A 320 -6.30 -59.42 18.37
CA TYR A 320 -7.32 -58.52 17.82
C TYR A 320 -6.90 -57.84 16.50
N CYS A 321 -7.89 -57.50 15.67
CA CYS A 321 -7.71 -56.99 14.31
C CYS A 321 -6.84 -55.72 14.30
N GLY A 322 -7.18 -54.70 15.11
CA GLY A 322 -6.40 -53.47 15.31
C GLY A 322 -4.90 -53.72 15.53
N GLY A 323 -4.59 -54.67 16.41
CA GLY A 323 -3.22 -55.04 16.77
C GLY A 323 -2.48 -55.73 15.63
N CYS A 324 -3.18 -56.58 14.89
CA CYS A 324 -2.61 -57.25 13.71
C CYS A 324 -2.26 -56.27 12.59
N TYR A 325 -2.90 -55.10 12.53
CA TYR A 325 -2.49 -54.01 11.64
C TYR A 325 -1.26 -53.28 12.17
N ILE A 326 -1.32 -52.73 13.40
CA ILE A 326 -0.27 -51.83 13.88
C ILE A 326 1.03 -52.54 14.26
N PHE A 327 0.99 -53.84 14.59
CA PHE A 327 2.18 -54.63 14.92
C PHE A 327 2.72 -55.45 13.74
N GLY A 328 2.23 -55.21 12.52
CA GLY A 328 2.81 -55.76 11.30
C GLY A 328 4.33 -55.48 11.20
N PRO A 329 5.10 -56.35 10.52
CA PRO A 329 6.56 -56.24 10.49
C PRO A 329 7.05 -54.92 9.88
N ASP A 330 6.54 -54.51 8.72
CA ASP A 330 7.00 -53.31 8.01
C ASP A 330 5.94 -52.18 7.99
N ASN A 331 4.64 -52.52 8.04
CA ASN A 331 3.54 -51.57 7.84
C ASN A 331 2.59 -51.45 9.04
N GLY A 332 1.66 -50.50 8.97
CA GLY A 332 0.69 -50.19 10.03
C GLY A 332 1.26 -49.34 11.17
N LEU A 333 0.59 -48.23 11.46
CA LEU A 333 0.96 -47.27 12.51
C LEU A 333 -0.20 -46.98 13.46
N LEU A 334 -1.44 -46.85 12.97
CA LEU A 334 -2.57 -46.57 13.86
C LEU A 334 -3.88 -47.11 13.29
N THR A 335 -4.73 -47.62 14.17
CA THR A 335 -6.12 -47.97 13.85
C THR A 335 -7.11 -47.25 14.74
N ILE A 336 -8.19 -46.76 14.14
CA ILE A 336 -9.39 -46.26 14.82
C ILE A 336 -10.50 -47.26 14.60
N GLY A 337 -11.26 -47.57 15.65
CA GLY A 337 -12.41 -48.47 15.53
C GLY A 337 -13.13 -48.63 16.85
N SER A 338 -14.09 -49.54 16.91
CA SER A 338 -14.86 -49.81 18.13
C SER A 338 -14.43 -51.11 18.82
N ALA A 339 -14.48 -51.15 20.15
CA ALA A 339 -14.29 -52.34 20.98
C ALA A 339 -15.60 -53.14 21.21
N LYS A 340 -16.73 -52.62 20.72
CA LYS A 340 -18.06 -53.26 20.72
C LYS A 340 -18.78 -53.06 19.37
N VAL A 341 -20.06 -53.41 19.29
CA VAL A 341 -20.90 -53.08 18.13
C VAL A 341 -20.98 -51.56 17.95
N GLY A 342 -20.87 -51.10 16.71
CA GLY A 342 -20.81 -49.69 16.33
C GLY A 342 -19.45 -49.29 15.75
N SER A 343 -19.36 -48.08 15.20
CA SER A 343 -18.10 -47.45 14.76
C SER A 343 -18.30 -45.94 14.49
N MET A 344 -17.29 -45.27 13.96
CA MET A 344 -17.28 -43.84 13.64
C MET A 344 -18.26 -43.51 12.52
N LEU A 345 -19.15 -42.55 12.73
CA LEU A 345 -19.95 -41.90 11.68
C LEU A 345 -19.51 -40.44 11.55
N HIS A 346 -20.12 -39.65 10.68
CA HIS A 346 -19.77 -38.22 10.51
C HIS A 346 -18.30 -38.02 10.12
N PHE A 347 -17.84 -38.76 9.09
CA PHE A 347 -16.44 -38.83 8.70
C PHE A 347 -15.82 -37.47 8.35
N SER A 348 -16.60 -36.54 7.79
CA SER A 348 -16.14 -35.17 7.48
C SER A 348 -15.66 -34.41 8.73
N ASP A 349 -16.29 -34.64 9.87
CA ASP A 349 -15.97 -33.94 11.12
C ASP A 349 -14.77 -34.57 11.84
N PHE A 350 -14.28 -35.71 11.33
CA PHE A 350 -13.02 -36.31 11.75
C PHE A 350 -11.89 -36.02 10.74
N TYR A 351 -12.11 -36.28 9.45
CA TYR A 351 -11.11 -36.06 8.40
C TYR A 351 -10.88 -34.59 8.07
N GLY A 352 -11.89 -33.73 8.18
CA GLY A 352 -11.78 -32.29 7.97
C GLY A 352 -10.78 -31.64 8.92
N PRO A 353 -10.90 -31.83 10.25
CA PRO A 353 -9.90 -31.33 11.19
C PRO A 353 -8.49 -31.87 10.94
N LEU A 354 -8.32 -33.16 10.60
CA LEU A 354 -6.99 -33.72 10.24
C LEU A 354 -6.32 -32.98 9.10
N ASN A 355 -7.11 -32.41 8.19
CA ASN A 355 -6.61 -31.60 7.10
C ASN A 355 -5.95 -30.28 7.54
N THR A 356 -6.21 -29.85 8.77
CA THR A 356 -5.60 -28.62 9.34
C THR A 356 -4.21 -28.85 9.95
N GLY A 357 -3.71 -30.09 9.94
CA GLY A 357 -2.40 -30.46 10.48
C GLY A 357 -2.39 -30.71 12.00
N ILE A 358 -3.56 -30.90 12.61
CA ILE A 358 -3.68 -31.43 13.99
C ILE A 358 -3.42 -32.95 14.02
N SER A 359 -3.14 -33.49 15.21
CA SER A 359 -2.90 -34.92 15.39
C SER A 359 -4.17 -35.76 15.26
N ILE A 360 -4.01 -37.06 14.98
CA ILE A 360 -5.12 -38.02 14.94
C ILE A 360 -5.92 -38.04 16.25
N GLY A 361 -5.22 -37.97 17.39
CA GLY A 361 -5.83 -37.90 18.71
C GLY A 361 -6.68 -36.65 18.88
N GLU A 362 -6.19 -35.49 18.45
CA GLU A 362 -6.94 -34.24 18.60
C GLU A 362 -8.20 -34.20 17.72
N ALA A 363 -8.10 -34.64 16.46
CA ALA A 363 -9.28 -34.77 15.60
C ALA A 363 -10.30 -35.79 16.15
N PHE A 364 -9.82 -36.91 16.72
CA PHE A 364 -10.69 -37.90 17.36
C PHE A 364 -11.39 -37.31 18.59
N LYS A 365 -10.67 -36.56 19.43
CA LYS A 365 -11.22 -35.87 20.61
C LYS A 365 -12.32 -34.89 20.21
N GLN A 366 -12.07 -34.06 19.20
CA GLN A 366 -13.05 -33.10 18.67
C GLN A 366 -14.30 -33.79 18.12
N TRP A 367 -14.10 -34.82 17.28
CA TRP A 367 -15.19 -35.64 16.76
C TRP A 367 -16.00 -36.29 17.88
N PHE A 368 -15.34 -36.83 18.90
CA PHE A 368 -16.00 -37.52 20.01
C PHE A 368 -16.76 -36.52 20.89
N ALA A 369 -16.20 -35.35 21.17
CA ALA A 369 -16.90 -34.28 21.89
C ALA A 369 -18.16 -33.82 21.16
N GLN A 370 -18.14 -33.80 19.83
CA GLN A 370 -19.29 -33.41 19.02
C GLN A 370 -20.35 -34.52 18.90
N TRP A 371 -19.93 -35.76 18.67
CA TRP A 371 -20.83 -36.85 18.26
C TRP A 371 -20.90 -38.01 19.23
N GLY A 372 -19.83 -38.32 19.96
CA GLY A 372 -19.70 -39.55 20.75
C GLY A 372 -20.76 -39.74 21.83
N ILE A 373 -21.33 -38.65 22.33
CA ILE A 373 -22.39 -38.68 23.36
C ILE A 373 -23.81 -38.70 22.76
N THR A 374 -23.96 -38.44 21.46
CA THR A 374 -25.28 -38.35 20.81
C THR A 374 -25.97 -39.70 20.65
N ASP A 375 -25.18 -40.77 20.48
CA ASP A 375 -25.64 -42.15 20.51
C ASP A 375 -24.62 -43.03 21.26
N PRO A 376 -24.72 -43.10 22.60
CA PRO A 376 -23.83 -43.92 23.42
C PRO A 376 -23.83 -45.40 23.00
N SER A 377 -24.99 -45.90 22.54
CA SER A 377 -25.13 -47.29 22.10
C SER A 377 -24.28 -47.60 20.86
N TRP A 378 -24.00 -46.60 20.03
CA TRP A 378 -23.16 -46.72 18.85
C TRP A 378 -21.70 -46.32 19.10
N PHE A 379 -21.43 -45.20 19.81
CA PHE A 379 -20.09 -44.60 19.86
C PHE A 379 -19.23 -44.90 21.11
N TYR A 380 -19.78 -45.34 22.26
CA TYR A 380 -18.98 -45.50 23.50
C TYR A 380 -17.86 -46.55 23.43
N GLY A 381 -17.86 -47.38 22.39
CA GLY A 381 -16.80 -48.35 22.14
C GLY A 381 -15.61 -47.81 21.36
N MET A 382 -15.63 -46.56 20.87
CA MET A 382 -14.58 -46.05 20.00
C MET A 382 -13.23 -45.94 20.72
N CYS A 383 -12.16 -46.41 20.08
CA CYS A 383 -10.81 -46.46 20.61
C CYS A 383 -9.78 -46.15 19.52
N ILE A 384 -8.61 -45.64 19.93
CA ILE A 384 -7.42 -45.54 19.10
C ILE A 384 -6.40 -46.59 19.55
N CYS A 385 -5.97 -47.46 18.65
CA CYS A 385 -4.81 -48.33 18.86
C CYS A 385 -3.62 -47.78 18.09
N GLY A 386 -2.50 -47.55 18.77
CA GLY A 386 -1.32 -46.88 18.23
C GLY A 386 -1.11 -45.48 18.82
N ASP A 387 -0.30 -44.69 18.12
CA ASP A 387 0.16 -43.36 18.52
C ASP A 387 -0.74 -42.25 17.95
N PRO A 388 -1.56 -41.59 18.79
CA PRO A 388 -2.50 -40.56 18.34
C PRO A 388 -1.82 -39.25 17.95
N VAL A 389 -0.53 -39.04 18.25
CA VAL A 389 0.18 -37.81 17.91
C VAL A 389 0.48 -37.75 16.42
N LEU A 390 0.49 -38.91 15.75
CA LEU A 390 0.73 -39.01 14.32
C LEU A 390 -0.20 -38.11 13.52
N LYS A 391 0.39 -37.53 12.47
CA LYS A 391 -0.30 -36.74 11.47
C LYS A 391 -0.14 -37.46 10.14
N PRO A 392 -1.23 -37.86 9.46
CA PRO A 392 -1.14 -38.37 8.10
C PRO A 392 -0.38 -37.36 7.24
N LYS A 393 0.54 -37.83 6.38
CA LYS A 393 1.24 -36.96 5.43
C LYS A 393 0.22 -36.61 4.36
N GLN A 394 -0.49 -35.53 4.63
CA GLN A 394 -1.43 -34.94 3.68
C GLN A 394 -0.76 -34.84 2.31
N SER A 395 -1.54 -35.00 1.24
CA SER A 395 -1.04 -34.53 -0.04
C SER A 395 -0.63 -33.07 0.12
N SER A 396 0.52 -32.69 -0.44
CA SER A 396 1.13 -31.36 -0.29
C SER A 396 0.19 -30.18 -0.66
N ASN A 397 -0.97 -30.47 -1.23
CA ASN A 397 -1.98 -29.51 -1.68
C ASN A 397 -2.99 -29.09 -0.60
N GLN A 398 -3.25 -29.87 0.45
CA GLN A 398 -4.40 -29.56 1.31
C GLN A 398 -4.13 -28.56 2.47
N LEU A 399 -2.90 -28.48 3.00
CA LEU A 399 -2.46 -27.35 3.87
C LEU A 399 -2.40 -26.01 3.09
N ALA A 400 -2.41 -26.07 1.75
CA ALA A 400 -2.56 -24.90 0.88
C ALA A 400 -4.04 -24.58 0.59
N LYS A 401 -4.93 -25.57 0.47
CA LYS A 401 -6.37 -25.38 0.18
C LYS A 401 -7.16 -24.51 1.16
N TYR A 402 -6.82 -24.51 2.46
CA TYR A 402 -7.54 -23.69 3.45
C TYR A 402 -6.86 -22.36 3.80
N ARG A 403 -5.71 -22.06 3.18
CA ARG A 403 -5.22 -20.69 3.08
C ARG A 403 -5.29 -20.31 1.61
N ARG A 404 -6.43 -19.78 1.15
CA ARG A 404 -6.45 -19.02 -0.11
C ARG A 404 -5.30 -18.04 -0.03
N ARG A 405 -4.23 -18.27 -0.78
CA ARG A 405 -3.18 -17.28 -0.93
C ARG A 405 -3.89 -16.15 -1.66
N LEU A 406 -4.05 -15.01 -0.99
CA LEU A 406 -4.52 -13.80 -1.67
C LEU A 406 -3.45 -13.45 -2.70
N TYR A 407 -3.69 -13.90 -3.93
CA TYR A 407 -2.88 -13.54 -5.07
C TYR A 407 -3.54 -12.33 -5.73
N ASN A 408 -2.76 -11.27 -5.91
CA ASN A 408 -3.25 -10.07 -6.61
C ASN A 408 -3.19 -10.36 -8.10
N PHE A 409 -4.30 -10.85 -8.65
CA PHE A 409 -4.47 -10.95 -10.09
C PHE A 409 -4.65 -9.55 -10.69
N ASP A 410 -4.21 -9.42 -11.94
CA ASP A 410 -4.48 -8.25 -12.76
C ASP A 410 -5.99 -8.16 -13.02
N THR A 411 -6.63 -7.12 -12.49
CA THR A 411 -8.06 -6.86 -12.68
C THR A 411 -8.33 -5.90 -13.84
N ARG A 412 -7.30 -5.53 -14.63
CA ARG A 412 -7.43 -4.61 -15.76
C ARG A 412 -8.29 -5.19 -16.89
N TYR A 413 -8.29 -6.51 -17.06
CA TYR A 413 -9.14 -7.22 -18.02
C TYR A 413 -10.10 -8.15 -17.28
N GLU A 414 -11.40 -7.91 -17.42
CA GLU A 414 -12.44 -8.73 -16.77
C GLU A 414 -12.91 -9.84 -17.72
N TRP A 415 -12.49 -11.07 -17.42
CA TRP A 415 -13.05 -12.28 -18.04
C TRP A 415 -14.52 -12.43 -17.66
N SER A 416 -15.35 -12.90 -18.59
CA SER A 416 -16.75 -13.20 -18.28
C SER A 416 -16.83 -14.31 -17.24
N SER A 417 -17.85 -14.27 -16.38
CA SER A 417 -18.12 -15.40 -15.48
C SER A 417 -18.26 -16.70 -16.29
N PRO A 418 -17.59 -17.80 -15.90
CA PRO A 418 -17.66 -19.05 -16.65
C PRO A 418 -19.08 -19.55 -16.84
N GLU A 419 -19.45 -19.83 -18.10
CA GLU A 419 -20.74 -20.37 -18.49
C GLU A 419 -20.63 -21.87 -18.80
N PRO A 420 -21.65 -22.69 -18.44
CA PRO A 420 -21.63 -24.12 -18.71
C PRO A 420 -21.80 -24.41 -20.20
N VAL A 421 -20.94 -25.27 -20.73
CA VAL A 421 -21.02 -25.85 -22.08
C VAL A 421 -21.75 -27.18 -22.04
N ASP A 422 -21.40 -28.05 -21.08
CA ASP A 422 -22.03 -29.33 -20.80
C ASP A 422 -22.00 -29.60 -19.29
N THR A 423 -23.15 -30.05 -18.76
CA THR A 423 -23.34 -30.35 -17.33
C THR A 423 -23.88 -31.77 -17.12
N ASP A 424 -23.76 -32.64 -18.12
CA ASP A 424 -24.13 -34.04 -17.96
C ASP A 424 -23.18 -34.73 -16.96
N TYR A 425 -23.70 -35.56 -16.06
CA TYR A 425 -22.91 -36.26 -15.03
C TYR A 425 -21.89 -37.28 -15.60
N GLU A 426 -21.98 -37.54 -16.91
CA GLU A 426 -21.05 -38.36 -17.68
C GLU A 426 -19.95 -37.53 -18.37
N THR A 427 -20.00 -36.20 -18.28
CA THR A 427 -19.02 -35.30 -18.88
C THR A 427 -17.62 -35.54 -18.31
N ASP A 428 -16.61 -35.42 -19.17
CA ASP A 428 -15.19 -35.55 -18.82
C ASP A 428 -14.36 -34.54 -19.65
N GLY A 429 -13.05 -34.50 -19.44
CA GLY A 429 -12.16 -33.45 -19.94
C GLY A 429 -11.60 -33.64 -21.35
N TYR A 430 -10.37 -33.13 -21.52
CA TYR A 430 -9.63 -33.03 -22.79
C TYR A 430 -10.35 -32.18 -23.83
N VAL A 431 -10.59 -30.91 -23.49
CA VAL A 431 -11.30 -30.00 -24.37
C VAL A 431 -10.41 -29.60 -25.56
N ALA A 432 -11.01 -29.51 -26.74
CA ALA A 432 -10.41 -28.87 -27.91
C ALA A 432 -11.42 -27.93 -28.57
N THR A 433 -10.94 -26.80 -29.09
CA THR A 433 -11.79 -25.76 -29.65
C THR A 433 -11.24 -25.17 -30.94
N VAL A 434 -12.12 -24.64 -31.78
CA VAL A 434 -11.79 -23.87 -32.99
C VAL A 434 -12.96 -22.97 -33.37
N THR A 435 -12.67 -21.81 -33.95
CA THR A 435 -13.67 -20.96 -34.62
C THR A 435 -13.76 -21.31 -36.10
N ASP A 436 -14.94 -21.67 -36.58
CA ASP A 436 -15.16 -21.94 -38.01
C ASP A 436 -15.45 -20.66 -38.81
N GLY A 437 -15.34 -20.75 -40.14
CA GLY A 437 -15.54 -19.63 -41.06
C GLY A 437 -17.00 -19.15 -41.19
N ALA A 438 -17.93 -19.71 -40.40
CA ALA A 438 -19.28 -19.19 -40.21
C ALA A 438 -19.43 -18.43 -38.88
N GLY A 439 -18.34 -18.20 -38.16
CA GLY A 439 -18.29 -17.51 -36.87
C GLY A 439 -18.79 -18.35 -35.70
N ARG A 440 -18.78 -19.68 -35.81
CA ARG A 440 -19.14 -20.57 -34.70
C ARG A 440 -17.91 -21.00 -33.93
N ILE A 441 -17.94 -20.84 -32.62
CA ILE A 441 -16.96 -21.44 -31.72
C ILE A 441 -17.40 -22.88 -31.48
N TRP A 442 -16.58 -23.84 -31.90
CA TRP A 442 -16.80 -25.25 -31.63
C TRP A 442 -16.01 -25.70 -30.41
N ALA A 443 -16.63 -26.56 -29.60
CA ALA A 443 -16.02 -27.26 -28.49
C ALA A 443 -16.16 -28.76 -28.72
N SER A 444 -15.14 -29.51 -28.34
CA SER A 444 -15.16 -30.97 -28.26
C SER A 444 -14.51 -31.45 -26.99
N TRP A 445 -15.04 -32.52 -26.40
CA TRP A 445 -14.55 -33.10 -25.15
C TRP A 445 -14.86 -34.60 -25.11
N VAL A 446 -14.31 -35.29 -24.11
CA VAL A 446 -14.62 -36.69 -23.85
C VAL A 446 -15.83 -36.76 -22.91
N THR A 447 -16.75 -37.69 -23.16
CA THR A 447 -17.80 -38.07 -22.21
C THR A 447 -17.64 -39.55 -21.88
N GLY A 448 -17.81 -39.94 -20.62
CA GLY A 448 -17.39 -41.24 -20.12
C GLY A 448 -18.29 -41.79 -19.02
N ARG A 449 -19.52 -42.18 -19.36
CA ARG A 449 -20.35 -43.12 -18.56
C ARG A 449 -21.57 -43.68 -19.30
N SER A 450 -21.62 -43.56 -20.63
CA SER A 450 -22.79 -43.90 -21.47
C SER A 450 -23.62 -45.03 -20.90
N SER A 451 -24.81 -44.71 -20.37
CA SER A 451 -25.77 -45.71 -19.85
C SER A 451 -26.08 -46.84 -20.85
N THR A 452 -25.79 -46.60 -22.13
CA THR A 452 -25.93 -47.52 -23.26
C THR A 452 -24.80 -48.55 -23.40
N ASN A 453 -23.54 -48.22 -23.06
CA ASN A 453 -22.39 -49.10 -23.36
C ASN A 453 -21.20 -49.07 -22.36
N GLY A 454 -21.15 -48.12 -21.41
CA GLY A 454 -20.12 -48.01 -20.37
C GLY A 454 -18.70 -47.67 -20.86
N ARG A 455 -18.54 -46.90 -21.95
CA ARG A 455 -17.25 -46.49 -22.52
C ARG A 455 -17.19 -44.98 -22.81
N THR A 456 -16.00 -44.47 -23.16
CA THR A 456 -15.78 -43.05 -23.49
C THR A 456 -16.08 -42.72 -24.95
N GLU A 457 -16.80 -41.63 -25.18
CA GLU A 457 -17.24 -41.12 -26.48
C GLU A 457 -16.78 -39.66 -26.66
N ILE A 458 -16.77 -39.14 -27.90
CA ILE A 458 -16.46 -37.74 -28.18
C ILE A 458 -17.76 -36.95 -28.37
N CYS A 459 -17.92 -35.90 -27.57
CA CYS A 459 -19.01 -34.93 -27.67
C CYS A 459 -18.54 -33.65 -28.35
N VAL A 460 -19.49 -32.93 -28.96
CA VAL A 460 -19.29 -31.57 -29.45
C VAL A 460 -20.48 -30.66 -29.12
N ALA A 461 -20.21 -29.37 -29.02
CA ALA A 461 -21.21 -28.30 -29.07
C ALA A 461 -20.61 -27.09 -29.77
N TYR A 462 -21.47 -26.15 -30.17
CA TYR A 462 -21.02 -24.87 -30.71
C TYR A 462 -21.78 -23.69 -30.10
N ASN A 463 -21.15 -22.52 -30.10
CA ASN A 463 -21.77 -21.24 -29.77
C ASN A 463 -21.71 -20.29 -30.97
N GLN A 464 -22.79 -19.54 -31.20
CA GLN A 464 -22.90 -18.52 -32.26
C GLN A 464 -23.59 -17.25 -31.75
N GLY A 465 -23.27 -16.83 -30.53
CA GLY A 465 -23.75 -15.58 -29.92
C GLY A 465 -25.12 -15.67 -29.24
N THR A 466 -25.75 -16.85 -29.19
CA THR A 466 -27.02 -17.09 -28.47
C THR A 466 -26.91 -18.14 -27.38
N GLY A 467 -25.69 -18.50 -26.98
CA GLY A 467 -25.39 -19.61 -26.05
C GLY A 467 -25.00 -20.90 -26.77
N TRP A 468 -24.57 -21.89 -25.99
CA TRP A 468 -24.13 -23.21 -26.47
C TRP A 468 -25.29 -24.06 -26.99
N SER A 469 -25.04 -24.76 -28.10
CA SER A 469 -25.93 -25.80 -28.61
C SER A 469 -25.99 -26.99 -27.65
N SER A 470 -27.04 -27.80 -27.73
CA SER A 470 -27.04 -29.08 -27.01
C SER A 470 -25.87 -29.96 -27.45
N PRO A 471 -25.19 -30.66 -26.51
CA PRO A 471 -24.14 -31.62 -26.83
C PRO A 471 -24.58 -32.70 -27.84
N GLU A 472 -23.74 -32.96 -28.84
CA GLU A 472 -23.91 -34.01 -29.85
C GLU A 472 -22.77 -35.03 -29.74
N ILE A 473 -23.10 -36.30 -29.56
CA ILE A 473 -22.13 -37.41 -29.59
C ILE A 473 -21.82 -37.76 -31.06
N ILE A 474 -20.54 -37.68 -31.45
CA ILE A 474 -20.12 -37.78 -32.86
C ILE A 474 -20.02 -39.22 -33.39
N ASP A 475 -19.66 -40.17 -32.53
CA ASP A 475 -19.52 -41.58 -32.93
C ASP A 475 -19.89 -42.51 -31.78
N PRO A 476 -21.20 -42.72 -31.51
CA PRO A 476 -21.66 -43.57 -30.42
C PRO A 476 -21.30 -45.03 -30.71
N TYR A 477 -20.14 -45.47 -30.22
CA TYR A 477 -19.56 -46.76 -30.53
C TYR A 477 -19.08 -47.47 -29.26
N ILE A 478 -19.00 -48.80 -29.34
CA ILE A 478 -18.48 -49.64 -28.25
C ILE A 478 -16.96 -49.54 -28.08
N TYR A 479 -16.28 -48.42 -28.32
CA TYR A 479 -14.82 -48.31 -28.13
C TYR A 479 -14.49 -47.17 -27.16
N TRP A 480 -13.22 -47.08 -26.74
CA TRP A 480 -12.77 -45.98 -25.89
C TRP A 480 -12.12 -44.92 -26.76
N ASP A 481 -12.75 -43.75 -26.86
CA ASP A 481 -12.25 -42.61 -27.61
C ASP A 481 -11.70 -41.53 -26.67
N PHE A 482 -10.57 -40.91 -27.05
CA PHE A 482 -9.82 -39.93 -26.24
C PHE A 482 -9.09 -38.89 -27.10
N PHE A 483 -8.63 -37.81 -26.46
CA PHE A 483 -7.73 -36.79 -27.03
C PHE A 483 -8.29 -36.16 -28.31
N PRO A 484 -9.46 -35.49 -28.24
CA PRO A 484 -9.97 -34.76 -29.39
C PRO A 484 -9.03 -33.59 -29.72
N ALA A 485 -8.98 -33.25 -31.00
CA ALA A 485 -8.29 -32.09 -31.54
C ALA A 485 -9.15 -31.49 -32.65
N MET A 486 -9.16 -30.16 -32.75
CA MET A 486 -9.97 -29.45 -33.74
C MET A 486 -9.14 -28.51 -34.60
N THR A 487 -9.58 -28.31 -35.82
CA THR A 487 -9.09 -27.25 -36.73
C THR A 487 -10.17 -26.94 -37.75
N CYS A 488 -9.91 -26.05 -38.69
CA CYS A 488 -10.77 -25.86 -39.86
C CYS A 488 -10.16 -26.51 -41.09
N ASP A 489 -11.01 -27.04 -41.98
CA ASP A 489 -10.57 -27.43 -43.31
C ASP A 489 -10.33 -26.20 -44.21
N THR A 490 -9.92 -26.46 -45.44
CA THR A 490 -9.63 -25.44 -46.45
C THR A 490 -10.85 -24.60 -46.88
N ALA A 491 -12.06 -25.04 -46.53
CA ALA A 491 -13.31 -24.31 -46.76
C ALA A 491 -13.78 -23.57 -45.51
N GLY A 492 -12.98 -23.54 -44.44
CA GLY A 492 -13.31 -22.92 -43.17
C GLY A 492 -14.30 -23.73 -42.32
N ARG A 493 -14.50 -25.02 -42.59
CA ARG A 493 -15.44 -25.85 -41.83
C ARG A 493 -14.74 -26.57 -40.70
N ALA A 494 -15.40 -26.72 -39.55
CA ALA A 494 -14.85 -27.44 -38.42
C ALA A 494 -14.49 -28.90 -38.77
N VAL A 495 -13.31 -29.32 -38.33
CA VAL A 495 -12.76 -30.66 -38.44
C VAL A 495 -12.39 -31.14 -37.04
N LEU A 496 -12.81 -32.36 -36.72
CA LEU A 496 -12.56 -33.01 -35.43
C LEU A 496 -11.78 -34.30 -35.67
N SER A 497 -10.72 -34.51 -34.89
CA SER A 497 -9.93 -35.73 -34.87
C SER A 497 -9.75 -36.25 -33.45
N TRP A 498 -9.66 -37.56 -33.27
CA TRP A 498 -9.46 -38.19 -31.94
C TRP A 498 -8.72 -39.52 -32.03
N SER A 499 -8.30 -40.04 -30.88
CA SER A 499 -7.67 -41.35 -30.73
C SER A 499 -8.70 -42.40 -30.32
N ARG A 500 -8.81 -43.51 -31.06
CA ARG A 500 -9.74 -44.61 -30.80
C ARG A 500 -9.03 -45.90 -30.40
N CYS A 501 -9.44 -46.49 -29.28
CA CYS A 501 -8.91 -47.76 -28.79
C CYS A 501 -9.69 -48.99 -29.27
N TYR A 502 -9.01 -49.91 -29.96
CA TYR A 502 -9.50 -51.23 -30.36
C TYR A 502 -9.00 -52.34 -29.42
N GLY A 503 -9.31 -52.24 -28.14
CA GLY A 503 -8.90 -53.22 -27.12
C GLY A 503 -7.46 -53.07 -26.65
N ARG A 504 -6.46 -53.16 -27.54
CA ARG A 504 -5.02 -52.98 -27.18
C ARG A 504 -4.24 -51.98 -28.03
N ASN A 505 -4.81 -51.51 -29.14
CA ASN A 505 -4.12 -50.59 -30.06
C ASN A 505 -4.97 -49.35 -30.28
N TYR A 506 -4.31 -48.20 -30.47
CA TYR A 506 -4.95 -46.94 -30.83
C TYR A 506 -4.88 -46.65 -32.34
N ASP A 507 -5.82 -45.84 -32.83
CA ASP A 507 -5.76 -45.27 -34.17
C ASP A 507 -6.42 -43.90 -34.21
N VAL A 508 -6.01 -43.05 -35.15
CA VAL A 508 -6.55 -41.70 -35.30
C VAL A 508 -7.75 -41.70 -36.24
N PHE A 509 -8.87 -41.14 -35.77
CA PHE A 509 -10.11 -40.96 -36.50
C PHE A 509 -10.39 -39.49 -36.74
N LEU A 510 -11.09 -39.18 -37.83
CA LEU A 510 -11.42 -37.81 -38.21
C LEU A 510 -12.84 -37.74 -38.80
N THR A 511 -13.52 -36.63 -38.54
CA THR A 511 -14.73 -36.20 -39.25
C THR A 511 -14.71 -34.68 -39.51
N SER A 512 -15.57 -34.23 -40.42
CA SER A 512 -15.72 -32.82 -40.79
C SER A 512 -17.19 -32.43 -40.79
N TYR A 513 -17.48 -31.22 -40.34
CA TYR A 513 -18.81 -30.63 -40.39
C TYR A 513 -19.10 -30.11 -41.80
N ASP A 514 -20.23 -30.48 -42.40
CA ASP A 514 -20.54 -30.12 -43.80
C ASP A 514 -21.28 -28.79 -43.97
N GLY A 515 -21.61 -28.11 -42.88
CA GLY A 515 -22.48 -26.94 -42.85
C GLY A 515 -23.85 -27.22 -42.21
N SER A 516 -24.20 -28.50 -42.04
CA SER A 516 -25.46 -28.93 -41.42
C SER A 516 -25.27 -30.06 -40.40
N THR A 517 -24.45 -31.06 -40.71
CA THR A 517 -24.23 -32.25 -39.88
C THR A 517 -22.77 -32.68 -39.92
N TRP A 518 -22.34 -33.43 -38.90
CA TRP A 518 -21.05 -34.11 -38.93
C TRP A 518 -21.08 -35.30 -39.89
N GLY A 519 -20.02 -35.42 -40.71
CA GLY A 519 -19.85 -36.56 -41.60
C GLY A 519 -19.58 -37.87 -40.84
N ALA A 520 -19.63 -39.00 -41.56
CA ALA A 520 -19.27 -40.28 -40.98
C ALA A 520 -17.77 -40.31 -40.61
N PRO A 521 -17.42 -40.67 -39.37
CA PRO A 521 -16.03 -40.83 -38.94
C PRO A 521 -15.26 -41.82 -39.80
N TYR A 522 -14.03 -41.48 -40.13
CA TYR A 522 -13.15 -42.39 -40.86
C TYR A 522 -11.73 -42.35 -40.29
N ARG A 523 -11.02 -43.47 -40.50
CA ARG A 523 -9.66 -43.69 -40.01
C ARG A 523 -8.65 -42.91 -40.85
N VAL A 524 -7.77 -42.16 -40.19
CA VAL A 524 -6.69 -41.39 -40.83
C VAL A 524 -5.55 -42.30 -41.29
N SER A 525 -5.39 -43.49 -40.74
CA SER A 525 -4.44 -44.50 -41.23
C SER A 525 -5.11 -45.53 -42.17
N SER A 526 -4.31 -46.23 -42.99
CA SER A 526 -4.83 -47.28 -43.88
C SER A 526 -5.07 -48.63 -43.16
N ARG A 527 -4.62 -48.77 -41.91
CA ARG A 527 -4.70 -49.96 -41.04
C ARG A 527 -4.33 -49.56 -39.61
N ALA A 528 -4.65 -50.39 -38.62
CA ALA A 528 -4.31 -50.12 -37.22
C ALA A 528 -2.80 -49.88 -37.03
N THR A 529 -2.45 -48.77 -36.39
CA THR A 529 -1.07 -48.26 -36.33
C THR A 529 -0.54 -47.98 -34.93
N ASP A 530 -1.35 -48.12 -33.89
CA ASP A 530 -1.04 -47.70 -32.51
C ASP A 530 -0.67 -46.20 -32.45
N ALA A 531 -1.57 -45.39 -33.03
CA ALA A 531 -1.41 -43.95 -33.19
C ALA A 531 -2.37 -43.17 -32.28
N MET A 532 -1.88 -42.12 -31.64
CA MET A 532 -2.61 -41.31 -30.66
C MET A 532 -2.15 -39.84 -30.67
N HIS A 533 -2.82 -38.99 -29.88
CA HIS A 533 -2.55 -37.55 -29.74
C HIS A 533 -2.49 -36.81 -31.09
N PRO A 534 -3.62 -36.77 -31.84
CA PRO A 534 -3.65 -36.04 -33.10
C PRO A 534 -3.51 -34.54 -32.87
N ALA A 535 -2.75 -33.88 -33.73
CA ALA A 535 -2.76 -32.42 -33.88
C ALA A 535 -2.89 -32.06 -35.36
N MET A 536 -3.53 -30.94 -35.67
CA MET A 536 -3.92 -30.60 -37.02
C MET A 536 -3.69 -29.13 -37.35
N THR A 537 -3.43 -28.86 -38.62
CA THR A 537 -3.41 -27.49 -39.16
C THR A 537 -3.65 -27.51 -40.66
N VAL A 538 -3.99 -26.36 -41.26
CA VAL A 538 -4.06 -26.19 -42.72
C VAL A 538 -2.92 -25.28 -43.15
N ASP A 539 -2.16 -25.73 -44.15
CA ASP A 539 -1.03 -24.96 -44.68
C ASP A 539 -1.42 -24.02 -45.83
N GLY A 540 -0.46 -23.23 -46.32
CA GLY A 540 -0.68 -22.26 -47.40
C GLY A 540 -1.01 -22.86 -48.77
N ASP A 541 -0.80 -24.18 -48.96
CA ASP A 541 -1.18 -24.89 -50.18
C ASP A 541 -2.60 -25.51 -50.06
N ALA A 542 -3.34 -25.16 -49.01
CA ALA A 542 -4.65 -25.73 -48.70
C ALA A 542 -4.59 -27.27 -48.51
N ARG A 543 -3.61 -27.74 -47.75
CA ARG A 543 -3.53 -29.14 -47.30
C ARG A 543 -3.90 -29.23 -45.83
N LEU A 544 -4.80 -30.16 -45.50
CA LEU A 544 -5.10 -30.48 -44.10
C LEU A 544 -4.07 -31.47 -43.59
N TRP A 545 -3.25 -31.04 -42.65
CA TRP A 545 -2.22 -31.84 -42.00
C TRP A 545 -2.73 -32.45 -40.71
N VAL A 546 -2.32 -33.69 -40.46
CA VAL A 546 -2.49 -34.38 -39.18
C VAL A 546 -1.13 -34.93 -38.78
N THR A 547 -0.65 -34.56 -37.59
CA THR A 547 0.47 -35.21 -36.91
C THR A 547 -0.04 -36.06 -35.77
N MET A 548 0.67 -37.14 -35.49
CA MET A 548 0.29 -38.08 -34.44
C MET A 548 1.54 -38.76 -33.88
N GLU A 549 1.47 -39.11 -32.60
CA GLU A 549 2.42 -40.02 -31.97
C GLU A 549 2.08 -41.45 -32.38
N ARG A 550 3.08 -42.27 -32.72
CA ARG A 550 2.85 -43.66 -33.12
C ARG A 550 3.88 -44.61 -32.53
N TRP A 551 3.39 -45.67 -31.91
CA TRP A 551 4.22 -46.70 -31.29
C TRP A 551 4.47 -47.87 -32.24
N ASN A 552 5.75 -48.21 -32.42
CA ASN A 552 6.18 -49.27 -33.34
C ASN A 552 6.67 -50.56 -32.62
N HIS A 553 6.32 -50.73 -31.34
CA HIS A 553 6.79 -51.74 -30.37
C HIS A 553 8.24 -51.58 -29.85
N LEU A 554 9.02 -50.66 -30.40
CA LEU A 554 10.38 -50.35 -29.93
C LEU A 554 10.46 -48.95 -29.33
N ASN A 555 9.84 -47.97 -29.99
CA ASN A 555 9.80 -46.57 -29.57
C ASN A 555 8.55 -45.86 -30.13
N GLY A 556 8.23 -44.69 -29.58
CA GLY A 556 7.24 -43.76 -30.12
C GLY A 556 7.89 -42.74 -31.06
N ASP A 557 7.42 -42.61 -32.30
CA ASP A 557 7.89 -41.58 -33.24
C ASP A 557 6.74 -40.66 -33.64
N ILE A 558 7.05 -39.44 -34.09
CA ILE A 558 6.07 -38.54 -34.71
C ILE A 558 5.86 -38.95 -36.16
N TYR A 559 4.61 -39.23 -36.50
CA TYR A 559 4.17 -39.46 -37.87
C TYR A 559 3.29 -38.33 -38.35
N CYS A 560 3.24 -38.17 -39.67
CA CYS A 560 2.45 -37.16 -40.30
C CYS A 560 1.75 -37.69 -41.56
N ARG A 561 0.56 -37.16 -41.82
CA ARG A 561 -0.23 -37.42 -43.02
C ARG A 561 -0.97 -36.14 -43.40
N TYR A 562 -1.14 -35.88 -44.68
CA TYR A 562 -1.94 -34.75 -45.14
C TYR A 562 -2.95 -35.15 -46.20
N ASN A 563 -4.05 -34.41 -46.25
CA ASN A 563 -5.08 -34.50 -47.26
C ASN A 563 -4.90 -33.37 -48.27
N GLU A 564 -4.86 -33.73 -49.55
CA GLU A 564 -4.80 -32.79 -50.67
C GLU A 564 -5.88 -33.17 -51.68
N GLY A 565 -6.78 -32.22 -52.00
CA GLY A 565 -7.85 -32.44 -52.98
C GLY A 565 -8.81 -33.60 -52.64
N GLY A 566 -9.02 -33.88 -51.35
CA GLY A 566 -9.90 -34.97 -50.88
C GLY A 566 -9.20 -36.33 -50.82
N ALA A 567 -7.92 -36.43 -51.18
CA ALA A 567 -7.14 -37.65 -51.11
C ALA A 567 -6.05 -37.57 -50.03
N TRP A 568 -5.99 -38.58 -49.17
CA TRP A 568 -4.93 -38.68 -48.18
C TRP A 568 -3.65 -39.24 -48.79
N GLN A 569 -2.56 -38.48 -48.70
CA GLN A 569 -1.24 -38.92 -49.14
C GLN A 569 -0.69 -40.04 -48.25
N PRO A 570 0.32 -40.81 -48.69
CA PRO A 570 0.94 -41.83 -47.84
C PRO A 570 1.45 -41.23 -46.52
N MET A 571 1.19 -41.91 -45.41
CA MET A 571 1.73 -41.53 -44.10
C MET A 571 3.24 -41.76 -44.08
N PHE A 572 3.97 -40.84 -43.45
CA PHE A 572 5.42 -40.94 -43.31
C PHE A 572 5.86 -40.44 -41.94
N ALA A 573 7.05 -40.84 -41.53
CA ALA A 573 7.59 -40.52 -40.22
C ALA A 573 8.33 -39.17 -40.27
N VAL A 574 8.06 -38.29 -39.31
CA VAL A 574 8.74 -37.00 -39.08
C VAL A 574 10.03 -37.25 -38.31
N THR A 575 10.02 -38.21 -37.39
CA THR A 575 11.18 -38.74 -36.66
C THR A 575 11.34 -40.24 -36.94
N ILE A 576 12.58 -40.76 -36.93
CA ILE A 576 12.90 -42.13 -37.37
C ILE A 576 14.03 -42.78 -36.54
N ASP A 577 14.45 -42.12 -35.48
CA ASP A 577 15.53 -42.58 -34.61
C ASP A 577 14.97 -43.40 -33.46
N SER A 578 15.82 -43.81 -32.51
CA SER A 578 15.42 -44.70 -31.42
C SER A 578 14.86 -43.97 -30.19
N ALA A 579 14.75 -42.64 -30.23
CA ALA A 579 14.17 -41.88 -29.13
C ALA A 579 12.65 -42.05 -29.11
N ASN A 580 12.05 -41.84 -27.94
CA ASN A 580 10.60 -41.67 -27.87
C ASN A 580 10.26 -40.18 -28.05
N ASP A 581 9.32 -39.90 -28.95
CA ASP A 581 8.76 -38.60 -29.23
C ASP A 581 7.24 -38.61 -28.92
N TYR A 582 6.75 -37.59 -28.22
CA TYR A 582 5.41 -37.59 -27.62
C TYR A 582 4.60 -36.34 -27.95
N LYS A 583 3.26 -36.49 -27.98
CA LYS A 583 2.26 -35.40 -28.01
C LYS A 583 2.61 -34.22 -28.94
N PRO A 584 2.52 -34.38 -30.26
CA PRO A 584 2.84 -33.30 -31.19
C PRO A 584 1.79 -32.18 -31.16
N ALA A 585 2.21 -30.95 -31.42
CA ALA A 585 1.37 -29.79 -31.71
C ALA A 585 1.63 -29.28 -33.13
N MET A 586 0.69 -28.55 -33.74
CA MET A 586 0.81 -27.99 -35.09
C MET A 586 0.21 -26.59 -35.23
N ALA A 587 0.80 -25.80 -36.12
CA ALA A 587 0.29 -24.51 -36.60
C ALA A 587 0.94 -24.18 -37.95
N THR A 588 0.40 -23.20 -38.65
CA THR A 588 0.91 -22.74 -39.94
C THR A 588 1.44 -21.32 -39.79
N ASP A 589 2.67 -21.08 -40.26
CA ASP A 589 3.27 -19.75 -40.23
C ASP A 589 2.73 -18.81 -41.33
N SER A 590 3.06 -17.52 -41.22
CA SER A 590 2.65 -16.49 -42.17
C SER A 590 3.15 -16.73 -43.61
N THR A 591 4.12 -17.62 -43.81
CA THR A 591 4.62 -18.03 -45.13
C THR A 591 3.89 -19.25 -45.69
N GLY A 592 2.95 -19.81 -44.95
CA GLY A 592 2.15 -20.97 -45.33
C GLY A 592 2.81 -22.31 -45.04
N ARG A 593 3.86 -22.37 -44.20
CA ARG A 593 4.52 -23.63 -43.84
C ARG A 593 3.85 -24.26 -42.62
N ALA A 594 3.57 -25.55 -42.68
CA ALA A 594 3.15 -26.32 -41.51
C ALA A 594 4.33 -26.56 -40.57
N TRP A 595 4.17 -26.21 -39.30
CA TRP A 595 5.12 -26.47 -38.23
C TRP A 595 4.58 -27.59 -37.33
N THR A 596 5.50 -28.38 -36.78
CA THR A 596 5.17 -29.31 -35.71
C THR A 596 6.25 -29.31 -34.65
N ALA A 597 5.81 -29.29 -33.38
CA ALA A 597 6.68 -29.34 -32.21
C ALA A 597 6.24 -30.49 -31.29
N TRP A 598 7.19 -31.08 -30.56
CA TRP A 598 6.95 -32.25 -29.72
C TRP A 598 8.01 -32.38 -28.62
N ALA A 599 7.74 -33.20 -27.61
CA ALA A 599 8.68 -33.57 -26.56
C ALA A 599 9.43 -34.86 -26.93
N SER A 600 10.74 -34.93 -26.65
CA SER A 600 11.59 -36.04 -27.09
C SER A 600 12.67 -36.43 -26.08
N GLU A 601 12.88 -37.74 -25.88
CA GLU A 601 13.89 -38.35 -24.98
C GLU A 601 15.26 -38.57 -25.66
N ARG A 602 15.51 -37.88 -26.77
CA ARG A 602 16.66 -38.15 -27.66
C ARG A 602 18.05 -37.90 -27.05
N TYR A 603 18.19 -36.98 -26.09
CA TYR A 603 19.49 -36.59 -25.54
C TYR A 603 19.47 -36.50 -24.00
N GLY A 604 19.77 -37.62 -23.35
CA GLY A 604 19.86 -37.74 -21.89
C GLY A 604 18.65 -38.48 -21.30
N ASP A 605 18.55 -38.49 -19.97
CA ASP A 605 17.44 -39.16 -19.26
C ASP A 605 16.15 -38.29 -19.20
N ASN A 606 16.12 -37.13 -19.88
CA ASN A 606 15.03 -36.15 -19.78
C ASN A 606 14.47 -35.71 -21.15
N ARG A 607 13.18 -35.36 -21.19
CA ARG A 607 12.48 -34.86 -22.37
C ARG A 607 12.87 -33.42 -22.70
N ASN A 608 13.10 -33.14 -23.98
CA ASN A 608 13.32 -31.79 -24.49
C ASN A 608 12.40 -31.48 -25.66
N ILE A 609 12.20 -30.19 -25.93
CA ILE A 609 11.33 -29.72 -27.00
C ILE A 609 12.09 -29.63 -28.31
N TYR A 610 11.48 -30.17 -29.36
CA TYR A 610 11.98 -30.13 -30.73
C TYR A 610 10.92 -29.60 -31.67
N VAL A 611 11.40 -29.09 -32.80
CA VAL A 611 10.53 -28.54 -33.83
C VAL A 611 11.06 -28.87 -35.22
N LYS A 612 10.13 -29.07 -36.16
CA LYS A 612 10.38 -29.06 -37.60
C LYS A 612 9.30 -28.27 -38.31
N ASN A 613 9.61 -27.84 -39.53
CA ASN A 613 8.62 -27.31 -40.46
C ASN A 613 8.70 -28.02 -41.79
N TYR A 614 7.56 -28.11 -42.46
CA TYR A 614 7.46 -28.59 -43.81
C TYR A 614 7.70 -27.42 -44.75
N ASN A 615 8.63 -27.57 -45.67
CA ASN A 615 8.90 -26.55 -46.68
C ASN A 615 8.26 -26.99 -48.01
N PRO A 616 7.17 -26.34 -48.45
CA PRO A 616 6.50 -26.67 -49.69
C PRO A 616 7.41 -26.59 -50.92
N ALA A 617 8.38 -25.66 -50.92
CA ALA A 617 9.28 -25.46 -52.04
C ALA A 617 10.29 -26.62 -52.20
N SER A 618 10.68 -27.27 -51.10
CA SER A 618 11.61 -28.41 -51.12
C SER A 618 10.89 -29.76 -51.13
N GLY A 619 9.61 -29.82 -50.74
CA GLY A 619 8.81 -31.04 -50.67
C GLY A 619 9.18 -31.95 -49.49
N HIS A 620 9.94 -31.44 -48.52
CA HIS A 620 10.47 -32.21 -47.39
C HIS A 620 10.36 -31.42 -46.08
N TRP A 621 10.38 -32.16 -44.97
CA TRP A 621 10.57 -31.56 -43.65
C TRP A 621 12.01 -31.06 -43.51
N GLU A 622 12.15 -29.84 -43.00
CA GLU A 622 13.44 -29.23 -42.73
C GLU A 622 14.21 -29.97 -41.60
N ASN A 623 15.48 -29.59 -41.44
CA ASN A 623 16.34 -30.15 -40.42
C ASN A 623 15.74 -29.98 -39.01
N LEU A 624 15.93 -31.02 -38.18
CA LEU A 624 15.49 -31.05 -36.78
C LEU A 624 16.16 -29.92 -36.00
N ARG A 625 15.37 -29.15 -35.25
CA ARG A 625 15.86 -28.09 -34.35
C ARG A 625 15.49 -28.46 -32.91
N ARG A 626 16.47 -28.41 -32.01
CA ARG A 626 16.29 -28.59 -30.56
C ARG A 626 16.08 -27.22 -29.93
N ILE A 627 14.99 -27.03 -29.21
CA ILE A 627 14.64 -25.77 -28.54
C ILE A 627 15.23 -25.75 -27.14
N THR A 628 15.11 -26.85 -26.40
CA THR A 628 15.55 -26.93 -25.01
C THR A 628 16.70 -27.91 -24.81
N SER A 629 17.60 -27.59 -23.89
CA SER A 629 18.74 -28.44 -23.53
C SER A 629 18.95 -28.62 -22.03
N ASN A 630 17.94 -28.26 -21.23
CA ASN A 630 17.99 -28.35 -19.77
C ASN A 630 17.83 -29.81 -19.31
N PRO A 631 18.43 -30.22 -18.16
CA PRO A 631 18.18 -31.51 -17.53
C PRO A 631 16.78 -31.71 -16.92
N ALA A 632 15.86 -30.76 -16.99
CA ALA A 632 14.46 -30.96 -16.57
C ALA A 632 13.63 -31.62 -17.67
N GLN A 633 12.48 -32.19 -17.29
CA GLN A 633 11.49 -32.70 -18.23
C GLN A 633 10.74 -31.51 -18.85
N ASP A 634 10.68 -31.43 -20.18
CA ASP A 634 9.84 -30.49 -20.92
C ASP A 634 8.74 -31.27 -21.69
N GLN A 635 7.45 -30.94 -21.52
CA GLN A 635 6.33 -31.64 -22.18
C GLN A 635 5.08 -30.76 -22.38
N ASP A 636 3.99 -31.35 -22.91
CA ASP A 636 2.69 -30.70 -23.14
C ASP A 636 2.82 -29.42 -23.99
N VAL A 637 3.32 -29.61 -25.21
CA VAL A 637 3.65 -28.51 -26.11
C VAL A 637 2.39 -27.87 -26.70
N SER A 638 2.34 -26.54 -26.71
CA SER A 638 1.39 -25.74 -27.47
C SER A 638 2.12 -24.88 -28.50
N LEU A 639 1.46 -24.57 -29.62
CA LEU A 639 2.07 -23.88 -30.76
C LEU A 639 1.07 -22.89 -31.39
N CYS A 640 1.49 -21.65 -31.60
CA CYS A 640 0.70 -20.65 -32.33
C CYS A 640 1.60 -19.76 -33.21
N VAL A 641 0.99 -18.87 -33.98
CA VAL A 641 1.69 -17.89 -34.83
C VAL A 641 1.04 -16.53 -34.65
N ASP A 642 1.82 -15.55 -34.21
CA ASP A 642 1.33 -14.21 -33.87
C ASP A 642 1.01 -13.33 -35.09
N GLY A 643 0.45 -12.14 -34.85
CA GLY A 643 0.07 -11.21 -35.91
C GLY A 643 1.24 -10.69 -36.77
N SER A 644 2.48 -10.78 -36.26
CA SER A 644 3.70 -10.47 -37.02
C SER A 644 4.20 -11.62 -37.90
N GLY A 645 3.65 -12.83 -37.69
CA GLY A 645 4.07 -14.06 -38.35
C GLY A 645 5.17 -14.83 -37.62
N THR A 646 5.46 -14.48 -36.37
CA THR A 646 6.42 -15.19 -35.52
C THR A 646 5.80 -16.49 -35.02
N VAL A 647 6.55 -17.59 -35.05
CA VAL A 647 6.09 -18.90 -34.55
C VAL A 647 6.46 -19.02 -33.07
N TRP A 648 5.48 -19.35 -32.24
CA TRP A 648 5.63 -19.51 -30.79
C TRP A 648 5.42 -20.95 -30.38
N VAL A 649 6.25 -21.42 -29.45
CA VAL A 649 6.13 -22.73 -28.80
C VAL A 649 6.12 -22.49 -27.29
N ALA A 650 5.11 -23.00 -26.59
CA ALA A 650 5.06 -23.03 -25.14
C ALA A 650 4.98 -24.47 -24.63
N TRP A 651 5.45 -24.72 -23.40
CA TRP A 651 5.48 -26.05 -22.80
C TRP A 651 5.58 -25.99 -21.27
N THR A 652 5.21 -27.08 -20.61
CA THR A 652 5.39 -27.31 -19.18
C THR A 652 6.80 -27.83 -18.88
N THR A 653 7.45 -27.33 -17.83
CA THR A 653 8.81 -27.74 -17.43
C THR A 653 8.98 -27.93 -15.92
N TRP A 654 9.71 -28.96 -15.48
CA TRP A 654 9.96 -29.25 -14.05
C TRP A 654 11.36 -28.83 -13.60
N ARG A 655 11.69 -27.54 -13.74
CA ARG A 655 13.06 -27.03 -13.50
C ARG A 655 13.36 -26.69 -12.04
N HIS A 656 12.35 -26.36 -11.24
CA HIS A 656 12.55 -25.72 -9.93
C HIS A 656 11.94 -26.49 -8.74
N GLY A 657 11.60 -27.77 -8.94
CA GLY A 657 10.92 -28.59 -7.94
C GLY A 657 9.39 -28.54 -8.03
N ASN A 658 8.88 -27.63 -8.86
CA ASN A 658 7.51 -27.48 -9.35
C ASN A 658 7.51 -27.46 -10.89
N SER A 659 6.32 -27.46 -11.49
CA SER A 659 6.11 -27.23 -12.93
C SER A 659 5.90 -25.75 -13.22
N ASP A 660 6.54 -25.26 -14.28
CA ASP A 660 6.42 -23.89 -14.78
C ASP A 660 6.08 -23.91 -16.28
N ILE A 661 5.51 -22.81 -16.80
CA ILE A 661 5.33 -22.62 -18.24
C ILE A 661 6.49 -21.82 -18.83
N TYR A 662 7.09 -22.35 -19.88
CA TYR A 662 8.16 -21.71 -20.65
C TYR A 662 7.78 -21.58 -22.11
N GLU A 663 8.38 -20.59 -22.77
CA GLU A 663 8.22 -20.34 -24.20
C GLU A 663 9.56 -20.19 -24.92
N SER A 664 9.50 -20.38 -26.22
CA SER A 664 10.50 -19.91 -27.18
C SER A 664 9.79 -19.57 -28.48
N HIS A 665 10.29 -18.57 -29.20
CA HIS A 665 9.70 -18.13 -30.45
C HIS A 665 10.77 -17.86 -31.50
N TYR A 666 10.36 -17.97 -32.77
CA TYR A 666 11.22 -17.89 -33.92
C TYR A 666 11.15 -16.50 -34.57
N ASP A 667 12.20 -15.69 -34.39
CA ASP A 667 12.31 -14.30 -34.87
C ASP A 667 12.45 -14.14 -36.40
N GLY A 668 12.22 -15.21 -37.17
CA GLY A 668 12.46 -15.28 -38.61
C GLY A 668 13.83 -15.84 -38.99
N SER A 669 14.79 -15.86 -38.06
CA SER A 669 16.15 -16.37 -38.30
C SER A 669 16.62 -17.39 -37.25
N THR A 670 16.34 -17.15 -35.98
CA THR A 670 16.77 -17.95 -34.84
C THR A 670 15.64 -18.13 -33.83
N TRP A 671 15.73 -19.19 -33.04
CA TRP A 671 14.87 -19.36 -31.88
C TRP A 671 15.45 -18.56 -30.72
N THR A 672 14.60 -17.86 -29.99
CA THR A 672 14.98 -17.24 -28.73
C THR A 672 15.39 -18.32 -27.72
N PRO A 673 16.31 -18.01 -26.77
CA PRO A 673 16.53 -18.91 -25.64
C PRO A 673 15.21 -19.17 -24.91
N PRO A 674 14.99 -20.37 -24.32
CA PRO A 674 13.84 -20.62 -23.47
C PRO A 674 13.64 -19.54 -22.41
N ARG A 675 12.45 -18.93 -22.39
CA ARG A 675 12.06 -17.87 -21.47
C ARG A 675 10.89 -18.34 -20.60
N PRO A 676 10.84 -17.96 -19.33
CA PRO A 676 9.67 -18.24 -18.52
C PRO A 676 8.48 -17.40 -18.95
N VAL A 677 7.32 -18.05 -19.08
CA VAL A 677 6.00 -17.41 -19.02
C VAL A 677 5.56 -17.29 -17.56
N SER A 678 5.90 -18.32 -16.78
CA SER A 678 5.76 -18.38 -15.32
C SER A 678 7.05 -18.82 -14.63
N THR A 679 7.25 -18.35 -13.39
CA THR A 679 8.28 -18.83 -12.44
C THR A 679 7.76 -18.82 -10.99
N ASP A 680 6.47 -19.08 -10.77
CA ASP A 680 5.96 -19.11 -9.40
C ASP A 680 6.56 -20.30 -8.62
N SER A 681 6.47 -20.27 -7.30
CA SER A 681 6.73 -21.44 -6.45
C SER A 681 5.69 -22.56 -6.59
N SER A 682 4.54 -22.20 -7.14
CA SER A 682 3.38 -23.06 -7.42
C SER A 682 3.49 -23.76 -8.77
N SER A 683 2.72 -24.83 -8.96
CA SER A 683 2.72 -25.63 -10.18
C SER A 683 1.83 -24.99 -11.25
N ASP A 684 2.37 -24.86 -12.45
CA ASP A 684 1.70 -24.35 -13.64
C ASP A 684 1.85 -25.36 -14.78
N GLU A 685 0.74 -25.85 -15.34
CA GLU A 685 0.73 -26.96 -16.30
C GLU A 685 -0.28 -26.78 -17.45
N ALA A 686 -0.21 -27.67 -18.44
CA ALA A 686 -1.17 -27.79 -19.55
C ALA A 686 -1.52 -26.45 -20.25
N CYS A 687 -0.51 -25.79 -20.83
CA CYS A 687 -0.72 -24.50 -21.48
C CYS A 687 -1.40 -24.62 -22.86
N ALA A 688 -2.19 -23.60 -23.21
CA ALA A 688 -2.73 -23.34 -24.54
C ALA A 688 -2.31 -21.94 -25.00
N LEU A 689 -1.82 -21.83 -26.24
CA LEU A 689 -1.52 -20.55 -26.88
C LEU A 689 -2.66 -20.13 -27.81
N VAL A 690 -3.03 -18.86 -27.73
CA VAL A 690 -3.96 -18.21 -28.66
C VAL A 690 -3.43 -16.83 -29.01
N VAL A 691 -3.88 -16.28 -30.13
CA VAL A 691 -3.50 -14.92 -30.57
C VAL A 691 -4.77 -14.09 -30.57
N ASP A 692 -4.70 -12.91 -29.97
CA ASP A 692 -5.84 -12.00 -29.92
C ASP A 692 -6.05 -11.25 -31.25
N ARG A 693 -7.11 -10.43 -31.29
CA ARG A 693 -7.47 -9.64 -32.47
C ARG A 693 -6.40 -8.61 -32.86
N ASP A 694 -5.61 -8.14 -31.89
CA ASP A 694 -4.58 -7.12 -32.07
C ASP A 694 -3.23 -7.77 -32.49
N GLY A 695 -3.17 -9.10 -32.50
CA GLY A 695 -2.05 -9.90 -32.96
C GLY A 695 -1.08 -10.30 -31.85
N TYR A 696 -1.41 -10.07 -30.57
CA TYR A 696 -0.58 -10.44 -29.43
C TYR A 696 -0.85 -11.88 -28.97
N VAL A 697 0.18 -12.51 -28.44
CA VAL A 697 0.12 -13.89 -27.95
C VAL A 697 -0.37 -13.91 -26.52
N TRP A 698 -1.39 -14.73 -26.28
CA TRP A 698 -1.88 -15.11 -24.97
C TRP A 698 -1.47 -16.55 -24.66
N CYS A 699 -0.95 -16.76 -23.47
CA CYS A 699 -0.69 -18.08 -22.91
C CYS A 699 -1.67 -18.32 -21.76
N ILE A 700 -2.46 -19.37 -21.87
CA ILE A 700 -3.44 -19.81 -20.89
C ILE A 700 -2.94 -21.12 -20.28
N TRP A 701 -3.04 -21.31 -18.97
CA TRP A 701 -2.63 -22.56 -18.33
C TRP A 701 -3.43 -22.80 -17.04
N GLN A 702 -3.33 -24.01 -16.50
CA GLN A 702 -3.86 -24.33 -15.17
C GLN A 702 -2.78 -24.08 -14.12
N SER A 703 -3.14 -23.44 -13.01
CA SER A 703 -2.21 -22.96 -11.98
C SER A 703 -2.72 -23.32 -10.58
N ASP A 704 -1.87 -23.93 -9.73
CA ASP A 704 -2.21 -24.25 -8.33
C ASP A 704 -1.98 -23.09 -7.33
N ARG A 705 -1.64 -21.89 -7.83
CA ARG A 705 -1.20 -20.71 -7.04
C ARG A 705 -2.14 -20.27 -5.92
N THR A 706 -3.44 -20.49 -6.08
CA THR A 706 -4.46 -20.08 -5.09
C THR A 706 -4.76 -21.17 -4.06
N GLY A 707 -4.22 -22.38 -4.25
CA GLY A 707 -4.49 -23.57 -3.44
C GLY A 707 -5.26 -24.66 -4.18
N ASP A 708 -5.97 -24.30 -5.27
CA ASP A 708 -6.66 -25.17 -6.20
C ASP A 708 -6.18 -24.87 -7.64
N TRP A 709 -6.38 -25.80 -8.58
CA TRP A 709 -6.08 -25.51 -9.98
C TRP A 709 -7.10 -24.52 -10.51
N GLU A 710 -6.64 -23.35 -10.92
CA GLU A 710 -7.43 -22.34 -11.60
C GLU A 710 -6.90 -22.13 -13.01
N ILE A 711 -7.77 -21.68 -13.92
CA ILE A 711 -7.33 -21.27 -15.25
C ILE A 711 -6.89 -19.82 -15.19
N VAL A 712 -5.64 -19.58 -15.59
CA VAL A 712 -5.02 -18.25 -15.59
C VAL A 712 -4.40 -17.95 -16.94
N ALA A 713 -4.15 -16.68 -17.22
CA ALA A 713 -3.52 -16.26 -18.47
C ALA A 713 -2.60 -15.04 -18.31
N ASN A 714 -1.55 -15.04 -19.13
CA ASN A 714 -0.68 -13.90 -19.43
C ASN A 714 -0.72 -13.61 -20.93
N TYR A 715 -0.41 -12.38 -21.30
CA TYR A 715 -0.14 -12.00 -22.69
C TYR A 715 1.25 -11.37 -22.84
N TYR A 716 1.79 -11.41 -24.05
CA TYR A 716 3.11 -10.90 -24.37
C TYR A 716 3.02 -9.53 -25.07
N LYS A 717 3.57 -8.48 -24.44
CA LYS A 717 3.63 -7.12 -24.98
C LYS A 717 4.96 -6.45 -24.58
N ASP A 718 5.51 -5.60 -25.45
CA ASP A 718 6.73 -4.81 -25.19
C ASP A 718 7.96 -5.62 -24.75
N GLY A 719 8.08 -6.84 -25.26
CA GLY A 719 9.23 -7.72 -25.00
C GLY A 719 9.12 -8.55 -23.71
N GLN A 720 8.01 -8.46 -22.97
CA GLN A 720 7.80 -9.15 -21.68
C GLN A 720 6.39 -9.75 -21.56
N TRP A 721 6.28 -10.77 -20.72
CA TRP A 721 4.98 -11.30 -20.28
C TRP A 721 4.39 -10.35 -19.22
N GLN A 722 3.12 -10.00 -19.41
CA GLN A 722 2.40 -9.05 -18.57
C GLN A 722 1.86 -9.71 -17.28
N GLU A 723 1.18 -8.92 -16.44
CA GLU A 723 0.64 -9.41 -15.17
C GLU A 723 -0.46 -10.48 -15.35
N LEU A 724 -0.59 -11.35 -14.35
CA LEU A 724 -1.42 -12.54 -14.37
C LEU A 724 -2.90 -12.25 -14.17
N SER A 725 -3.72 -12.66 -15.14
CA SER A 725 -5.18 -12.63 -15.03
C SER A 725 -5.75 -13.99 -14.63
N ASN A 726 -6.85 -13.98 -13.87
CA ASN A 726 -7.61 -15.18 -13.50
C ASN A 726 -8.85 -15.30 -14.39
N ILE A 727 -9.01 -16.46 -15.03
CA ILE A 727 -10.11 -16.74 -15.96
C ILE A 727 -11.27 -17.42 -15.25
N SER A 728 -10.98 -18.40 -14.39
CA SER A 728 -12.00 -19.30 -13.86
C SER A 728 -12.65 -18.80 -12.57
N ASN A 729 -11.88 -18.08 -11.74
CA ASN A 729 -12.30 -17.37 -10.52
C ASN A 729 -13.29 -18.16 -9.64
N ASP A 730 -12.93 -19.39 -9.32
CA ASP A 730 -13.79 -20.37 -8.64
C ASP A 730 -13.01 -21.08 -7.51
N PRO A 731 -13.65 -21.43 -6.38
CA PRO A 731 -13.00 -22.19 -5.32
C PRO A 731 -12.80 -23.68 -5.64
N ASP A 732 -13.38 -24.19 -6.74
CA ASP A 732 -13.25 -25.57 -7.17
C ASP A 732 -12.19 -25.74 -8.27
N ILE A 733 -11.92 -26.98 -8.68
CA ILE A 733 -10.79 -27.32 -9.56
C ILE A 733 -11.16 -27.07 -11.02
N ASP A 734 -10.36 -26.26 -11.71
CA ASP A 734 -10.42 -25.98 -13.14
C ASP A 734 -9.11 -26.39 -13.85
N ILE A 735 -9.21 -27.24 -14.88
CA ILE A 735 -8.05 -27.86 -15.54
C ILE A 735 -8.23 -27.99 -17.07
N LEU A 736 -7.13 -28.32 -17.75
CA LEU A 736 -7.06 -28.66 -19.18
C LEU A 736 -7.66 -27.57 -20.08
N PRO A 737 -7.13 -26.34 -20.07
CA PRO A 737 -7.66 -25.26 -20.88
C PRO A 737 -7.39 -25.46 -22.37
N ALA A 738 -8.33 -25.03 -23.19
CA ALA A 738 -8.18 -24.85 -24.63
C ALA A 738 -8.72 -23.47 -25.03
N ALA A 739 -8.09 -22.81 -26.00
CA ALA A 739 -8.46 -21.45 -26.38
C ALA A 739 -8.57 -21.25 -27.89
N THR A 740 -9.47 -20.35 -28.30
CA THR A 740 -9.64 -19.90 -29.69
C THR A 740 -10.04 -18.42 -29.73
N LEU A 741 -9.85 -17.75 -30.86
CA LEU A 741 -10.32 -16.39 -31.10
C LEU A 741 -11.56 -16.44 -32.01
N ASP A 742 -12.62 -15.72 -31.68
CA ASP A 742 -13.79 -15.58 -32.55
C ASP A 742 -13.70 -14.41 -33.53
N ASP A 743 -14.60 -14.40 -34.53
CA ASP A 743 -14.64 -13.35 -35.56
C ASP A 743 -15.03 -11.96 -35.01
N SER A 744 -15.56 -11.90 -33.78
CA SER A 744 -15.92 -10.65 -33.11
C SER A 744 -14.75 -10.09 -32.29
N GLY A 745 -13.64 -10.82 -32.18
CA GLY A 745 -12.44 -10.42 -31.44
C GLY A 745 -12.41 -10.90 -29.98
N TYR A 746 -13.30 -11.80 -29.57
CA TYR A 746 -13.26 -12.40 -28.24
C TYR A 746 -12.33 -13.62 -28.22
N ILE A 747 -11.44 -13.66 -27.23
CA ILE A 747 -10.77 -14.91 -26.86
C ILE A 747 -11.78 -15.74 -26.08
N TRP A 748 -11.97 -16.99 -26.49
CA TRP A 748 -12.74 -17.99 -25.78
C TRP A 748 -11.81 -19.01 -25.17
N VAL A 749 -11.97 -19.25 -23.87
CA VAL A 749 -11.23 -20.26 -23.11
C VAL A 749 -12.22 -21.27 -22.56
N LEU A 750 -12.02 -22.54 -22.92
CA LEU A 750 -12.80 -23.66 -22.44
C LEU A 750 -11.95 -24.53 -21.55
N PHE A 751 -12.55 -25.06 -20.49
CA PHE A 751 -11.85 -25.87 -19.50
C PHE A 751 -12.80 -26.84 -18.81
N GLN A 752 -12.20 -27.87 -18.20
CA GLN A 752 -12.91 -28.82 -17.35
C GLN A 752 -12.94 -28.25 -15.92
N SER A 753 -14.08 -28.33 -15.26
CA SER A 753 -14.34 -27.68 -13.98
C SER A 753 -15.14 -28.58 -13.05
N SER A 754 -14.83 -28.57 -11.75
CA SER A 754 -15.58 -29.29 -10.71
C SER A 754 -16.58 -28.41 -9.92
N ARG A 755 -16.82 -27.17 -10.36
CA ARG A 755 -17.55 -26.12 -9.63
C ARG A 755 -19.01 -26.38 -9.26
N ASP A 756 -19.64 -27.37 -9.86
CA ASP A 756 -21.01 -27.77 -9.56
C ASP A 756 -21.10 -29.15 -8.88
N GLY A 757 -19.95 -29.65 -8.42
CA GLY A 757 -19.83 -30.93 -7.71
C GLY A 757 -19.66 -32.15 -8.64
N ASP A 758 -19.56 -31.94 -9.95
CA ASP A 758 -19.18 -32.95 -10.94
C ASP A 758 -18.21 -32.37 -11.99
N TRP A 759 -17.55 -33.21 -12.77
CA TRP A 759 -16.60 -32.78 -13.79
C TRP A 759 -17.31 -32.36 -15.08
N ASN A 760 -17.43 -31.05 -15.31
CA ASN A 760 -18.21 -30.47 -16.39
C ASN A 760 -17.38 -29.51 -17.26
N ILE A 761 -17.88 -29.17 -18.44
CA ILE A 761 -17.17 -28.24 -19.36
C ILE A 761 -17.75 -26.84 -19.23
N TYR A 762 -16.86 -25.87 -19.03
CA TYR A 762 -17.20 -24.46 -18.92
C TYR A 762 -16.41 -23.64 -19.93
N ALA A 763 -16.93 -22.47 -20.26
CA ALA A 763 -16.30 -21.49 -21.14
C ALA A 763 -16.30 -20.10 -20.50
N SER A 764 -15.21 -19.36 -20.67
CA SER A 764 -15.13 -17.93 -20.36
C SER A 764 -14.59 -17.19 -21.58
N GLN A 765 -14.97 -15.92 -21.72
CA GLN A 765 -14.54 -15.08 -22.83
C GLN A 765 -14.00 -13.73 -22.35
N LEU A 766 -13.08 -13.17 -23.13
CA LEU A 766 -12.53 -11.84 -22.95
C LEU A 766 -12.49 -11.11 -24.29
N PHE A 767 -12.96 -9.87 -24.30
CA PHE A 767 -12.65 -8.94 -25.36
C PHE A 767 -11.42 -8.13 -24.96
N SER A 768 -10.27 -8.44 -25.55
CA SER A 768 -9.02 -7.75 -25.25
C SER A 768 -8.81 -6.57 -26.20
N ASP A 769 -8.44 -5.42 -25.63
CA ASP A 769 -7.79 -4.34 -26.37
C ASP A 769 -6.44 -4.04 -25.74
N LEU A 770 -5.37 -4.21 -26.51
CA LEU A 770 -3.99 -4.01 -26.05
C LEU A 770 -3.30 -2.83 -26.75
N ILE A 771 -3.98 -2.14 -27.65
CA ILE A 771 -3.43 -0.97 -28.35
C ILE A 771 -3.72 0.27 -27.50
N GLU A 772 -2.70 1.12 -27.35
CA GLU A 772 -2.85 2.35 -26.59
C GLU A 772 -3.36 3.51 -27.45
N PRO A 773 -4.25 4.35 -26.90
CA PRO A 773 -4.69 5.57 -27.56
C PRO A 773 -3.53 6.41 -28.09
N GLN A 774 -3.67 6.92 -29.30
CA GLN A 774 -2.73 7.89 -29.86
C GLN A 774 -3.24 9.30 -29.57
N VAL A 775 -2.43 10.10 -28.88
CA VAL A 775 -2.76 11.48 -28.50
C VAL A 775 -1.75 12.43 -29.11
N THR A 776 -2.20 13.62 -29.51
CA THR A 776 -1.32 14.71 -29.92
C THR A 776 -1.87 16.03 -29.39
N VAL A 777 -1.07 16.77 -28.63
CA VAL A 777 -1.37 18.14 -28.20
C VAL A 777 -1.18 19.06 -29.39
N VAL A 778 -2.23 19.80 -29.75
CA VAL A 778 -2.21 20.73 -30.89
C VAL A 778 -1.99 22.17 -30.43
N SER A 779 -2.56 22.55 -29.29
CA SER A 779 -2.40 23.88 -28.70
C SER A 779 -2.75 23.86 -27.21
N PRO A 780 -1.98 24.52 -26.32
CA PRO A 780 -0.73 25.20 -26.62
C PRO A 780 0.37 24.16 -26.92
N ASN A 781 1.24 24.45 -27.88
CA ASN A 781 2.33 23.55 -28.28
C ASN A 781 3.72 24.23 -28.25
N GLY A 782 3.80 25.43 -27.67
CA GLY A 782 5.05 26.13 -27.39
C GLY A 782 5.05 27.58 -27.89
N GLY A 783 5.41 28.50 -27.01
CA GLY A 783 5.58 29.93 -27.29
C GLY A 783 4.30 30.77 -27.21
N GLU A 784 3.14 30.18 -26.96
CA GLU A 784 1.90 30.91 -26.69
C GLU A 784 1.99 31.71 -25.39
N VAL A 785 1.25 32.83 -25.33
CA VAL A 785 1.11 33.66 -24.13
C VAL A 785 -0.37 33.76 -23.83
N TRP A 786 -0.78 33.20 -22.70
CA TRP A 786 -2.16 33.15 -22.22
C TRP A 786 -2.29 34.05 -20.98
N ASN A 787 -3.29 34.93 -20.97
CA ASN A 787 -3.42 35.90 -19.88
C ASN A 787 -4.34 35.37 -18.78
N ILE A 788 -3.96 35.64 -17.54
CA ILE A 788 -4.72 35.23 -16.36
C ILE A 788 -6.19 35.68 -16.45
N GLY A 789 -7.11 34.76 -16.19
CA GLY A 789 -8.55 35.01 -16.17
C GLY A 789 -9.24 35.00 -17.54
N GLU A 790 -8.49 35.01 -18.65
CA GLU A 790 -9.05 34.80 -19.99
C GLU A 790 -9.46 33.33 -20.19
N PHE A 791 -10.35 33.12 -21.16
CA PHE A 791 -10.77 31.79 -21.59
C PHE A 791 -10.05 31.44 -22.89
N ASP A 792 -9.03 30.61 -22.79
CA ASP A 792 -8.27 30.09 -23.93
C ASP A 792 -8.69 28.65 -24.24
N THR A 793 -8.37 28.17 -25.45
CA THR A 793 -8.77 26.83 -25.89
C THR A 793 -7.58 25.91 -26.00
N ILE A 794 -7.59 24.83 -25.20
CA ILE A 794 -6.69 23.70 -25.36
C ILE A 794 -7.24 22.81 -26.46
N ARG A 795 -6.39 22.36 -27.39
CA ARG A 795 -6.75 21.50 -28.52
C ARG A 795 -5.86 20.27 -28.59
N TRP A 796 -6.46 19.15 -28.95
CA TRP A 796 -5.76 17.88 -29.12
C TRP A 796 -6.40 17.06 -30.25
N THR A 797 -5.70 16.03 -30.68
CA THR A 797 -6.28 14.91 -31.42
C THR A 797 -6.06 13.64 -30.62
N ALA A 798 -7.10 12.86 -30.38
CA ALA A 798 -6.98 11.52 -29.79
C ALA A 798 -7.74 10.51 -30.63
N SER A 799 -7.12 9.36 -30.90
CA SER A 799 -7.72 8.26 -31.66
C SER A 799 -7.20 6.93 -31.18
N ASP A 800 -8.03 5.90 -31.25
CA ASP A 800 -7.65 4.55 -30.88
C ASP A 800 -8.32 3.52 -31.81
N ASN A 801 -7.88 2.24 -31.78
CA ASN A 801 -8.58 1.13 -32.43
C ASN A 801 -9.91 0.81 -31.74
N SER A 802 -10.03 1.11 -30.44
CA SER A 802 -11.31 1.30 -29.79
C SER A 802 -11.75 2.76 -29.76
N GLN A 803 -12.97 3.00 -29.32
CA GLN A 803 -13.43 4.37 -29.11
C GLN A 803 -12.66 4.98 -27.94
N ILE A 804 -12.34 6.28 -27.96
CA ILE A 804 -11.88 6.97 -26.74
C ILE A 804 -13.06 7.15 -25.78
N ASP A 805 -12.93 6.66 -24.55
CA ASP A 805 -13.93 6.80 -23.48
C ASP A 805 -13.91 8.22 -22.91
N SER A 806 -12.72 8.69 -22.51
CA SER A 806 -12.59 10.01 -21.88
C SER A 806 -11.20 10.65 -22.05
N ILE A 807 -11.13 11.95 -21.78
CA ILE A 807 -9.92 12.77 -21.81
C ILE A 807 -9.71 13.40 -20.42
N SER A 808 -8.46 13.44 -19.97
CA SER A 808 -8.01 14.29 -18.87
C SER A 808 -6.97 15.29 -19.35
N LEU A 809 -7.09 16.52 -18.86
CA LEU A 809 -6.21 17.63 -19.20
C LEU A 809 -5.48 18.10 -17.96
N TYR A 810 -4.18 18.33 -18.08
CA TYR A 810 -3.32 18.82 -17.01
C TYR A 810 -2.49 20.00 -17.51
N TYR A 811 -2.10 20.89 -16.59
CA TYR A 811 -1.05 21.88 -16.85
C TYR A 811 0.03 21.85 -15.78
N SER A 812 1.24 22.21 -16.19
CA SER A 812 2.38 22.46 -15.31
C SER A 812 2.71 23.94 -15.31
N THR A 813 3.31 24.44 -14.23
CA THR A 813 3.92 25.79 -14.14
C THR A 813 5.43 25.72 -13.90
N ASN A 814 6.01 24.52 -13.91
CA ASN A 814 7.41 24.26 -13.58
C ASN A 814 8.03 23.21 -14.52
N ASN A 815 7.78 23.38 -15.82
CA ASN A 815 8.35 22.60 -16.91
C ASN A 815 8.14 21.08 -16.76
N GLY A 816 6.97 20.66 -16.30
CA GLY A 816 6.55 19.26 -16.21
C GLY A 816 7.01 18.53 -14.95
N THR A 817 7.58 19.24 -13.97
CA THR A 817 7.96 18.65 -12.68
C THR A 817 6.73 18.28 -11.86
N ASP A 818 5.76 19.20 -11.78
CA ASP A 818 4.45 19.00 -11.14
C ASP A 818 3.32 19.28 -12.13
N TRP A 819 2.20 18.59 -11.96
CA TRP A 819 1.03 18.67 -12.83
C TRP A 819 -0.25 18.95 -12.03
N ASN A 820 -0.97 19.98 -12.45
CA ASN A 820 -2.27 20.37 -11.92
C ASN A 820 -3.38 19.90 -12.86
N LEU A 821 -4.42 19.27 -12.33
CA LEU A 821 -5.59 18.85 -13.10
C LEU A 821 -6.40 20.08 -13.57
N ILE A 822 -6.70 20.15 -14.86
CA ILE A 822 -7.63 21.10 -15.46
C ILE A 822 -9.03 20.52 -15.46
N ALA A 823 -9.18 19.33 -16.07
CA ALA A 823 -10.43 18.62 -16.20
C ALA A 823 -10.17 17.12 -16.40
N SER A 824 -11.16 16.30 -16.06
CA SER A 824 -11.10 14.84 -16.19
C SER A 824 -12.47 14.30 -16.59
N GLY A 825 -12.51 13.24 -17.39
CA GLY A 825 -13.77 12.67 -17.87
C GLY A 825 -14.40 13.48 -19.01
N GLU A 826 -13.60 14.28 -19.71
CA GLU A 826 -14.07 15.09 -20.83
C GLU A 826 -14.30 14.20 -22.07
N PRO A 827 -15.30 14.50 -22.91
CA PRO A 827 -15.49 13.81 -24.17
C PRO A 827 -14.30 14.07 -25.12
N ASN A 828 -14.04 13.14 -26.03
CA ASN A 828 -13.05 13.35 -27.10
C ASN A 828 -13.61 14.20 -28.25
N ASP A 829 -13.86 15.49 -28.00
CA ASP A 829 -14.38 16.47 -28.96
C ASP A 829 -13.32 17.47 -29.49
N SER A 830 -12.05 17.17 -29.22
CA SER A 830 -10.83 17.86 -29.73
C SER A 830 -10.56 19.27 -29.17
N GLU A 831 -11.41 19.81 -28.29
CA GLU A 831 -11.17 21.12 -27.69
C GLU A 831 -11.75 21.28 -26.28
N TYR A 832 -11.05 22.04 -25.43
CA TYR A 832 -11.49 22.37 -24.08
C TYR A 832 -11.24 23.85 -23.80
N ILE A 833 -12.29 24.56 -23.38
CA ILE A 833 -12.20 25.98 -23.04
C ILE A 833 -11.73 26.08 -21.58
N TRP A 834 -10.47 26.48 -21.41
CA TRP A 834 -9.82 26.62 -20.12
C TRP A 834 -9.82 28.07 -19.65
N GLN A 835 -10.29 28.31 -18.43
CA GLN A 835 -10.07 29.58 -17.76
C GLN A 835 -8.66 29.59 -17.17
N VAL A 836 -7.80 30.46 -17.70
CA VAL A 836 -6.38 30.51 -17.33
C VAL A 836 -6.24 30.91 -15.84
N PRO A 837 -5.59 30.08 -14.99
CA PRO A 837 -5.51 30.30 -13.56
C PRO A 837 -4.58 31.46 -13.21
N ALA A 838 -4.78 32.05 -12.03
CA ALA A 838 -3.98 33.15 -11.48
C ALA A 838 -2.62 32.67 -10.92
N THR A 839 -1.86 31.95 -11.74
CA THR A 839 -0.55 31.38 -11.40
C THR A 839 0.46 31.69 -12.52
N PRO A 840 1.05 32.88 -12.54
CA PRO A 840 1.95 33.30 -13.61
C PRO A 840 3.20 32.40 -13.67
N SER A 841 3.60 32.02 -14.87
CA SER A 841 4.83 31.26 -15.14
C SER A 841 5.18 31.29 -16.63
N ASN A 842 6.48 31.28 -16.93
CA ASN A 842 7.02 31.15 -18.28
C ASN A 842 7.48 29.71 -18.62
N GLU A 843 7.19 28.76 -17.74
CA GLU A 843 7.58 27.35 -17.85
C GLU A 843 6.35 26.43 -17.91
N CYS A 844 5.24 26.91 -18.50
CA CYS A 844 4.00 26.15 -18.52
C CYS A 844 4.00 25.08 -19.62
N LEU A 845 3.46 23.90 -19.31
CA LEU A 845 3.20 22.81 -20.27
C LEU A 845 1.77 22.32 -20.11
N VAL A 846 1.19 21.77 -21.18
CA VAL A 846 -0.10 21.05 -21.12
C VAL A 846 0.16 19.57 -21.42
N ARG A 847 -0.52 18.69 -20.67
CA ARG A 847 -0.53 17.25 -20.92
C ARG A 847 -1.96 16.80 -21.10
N ILE A 848 -2.18 16.02 -22.16
CA ILE A 848 -3.47 15.41 -22.46
C ILE A 848 -3.31 13.91 -22.31
N VAL A 849 -4.21 13.30 -21.54
CA VAL A 849 -4.27 11.86 -21.34
C VAL A 849 -5.61 11.39 -21.87
N ALA A 850 -5.61 10.47 -22.84
CA ALA A 850 -6.80 9.81 -23.35
C ALA A 850 -6.92 8.41 -22.75
N TYR A 851 -8.15 8.06 -22.39
CA TYR A 851 -8.54 6.77 -21.84
C TYR A 851 -9.49 6.12 -22.83
N ASP A 852 -9.25 4.86 -23.16
CA ASP A 852 -10.23 4.05 -23.87
C ASP A 852 -11.15 3.31 -22.86
N PRO A 853 -12.17 2.55 -23.30
CA PRO A 853 -13.03 1.73 -22.44
C PRO A 853 -12.30 0.56 -21.76
N PHE A 854 -11.01 0.38 -22.07
CA PHE A 854 -10.15 -0.69 -21.62
C PHE A 854 -9.08 -0.06 -20.69
N PRO A 855 -8.17 -0.83 -20.10
CA PRO A 855 -7.16 -0.30 -19.19
C PRO A 855 -6.01 0.41 -19.93
N ASN A 856 -6.22 0.93 -21.15
CA ASN A 856 -5.18 1.57 -21.93
C ASN A 856 -5.27 3.09 -21.84
N THR A 857 -4.11 3.73 -21.80
CA THR A 857 -4.02 5.19 -21.78
C THR A 857 -2.95 5.65 -22.75
N GLY A 858 -3.28 6.67 -23.54
CA GLY A 858 -2.32 7.42 -24.33
C GLY A 858 -2.12 8.79 -23.74
N GLU A 859 -0.90 9.32 -23.77
CA GLU A 859 -0.66 10.71 -23.40
C GLU A 859 0.24 11.43 -24.38
N ASP A 860 0.07 12.74 -24.44
CA ASP A 860 1.02 13.63 -25.09
C ASP A 860 1.18 14.92 -24.27
N VAL A 861 2.35 15.52 -24.40
CA VAL A 861 2.73 16.78 -23.74
C VAL A 861 3.07 17.79 -24.82
N SER A 862 2.66 19.04 -24.64
CA SER A 862 3.02 20.15 -25.52
C SER A 862 4.54 20.18 -25.82
N ASP A 863 4.92 20.32 -27.10
CA ASP A 863 6.31 20.27 -27.61
C ASP A 863 7.25 21.31 -26.98
N GLY A 864 6.69 22.42 -26.50
CA GLY A 864 7.43 23.50 -25.86
C GLY A 864 6.61 24.22 -24.79
N VAL A 865 7.30 25.05 -24.00
CA VAL A 865 6.65 25.83 -22.94
C VAL A 865 5.79 26.96 -23.50
N PHE A 866 4.64 27.20 -22.89
CA PHE A 866 3.85 28.41 -23.05
C PHE A 866 3.95 29.28 -21.79
N THR A 867 3.50 30.53 -21.87
CA THR A 867 3.54 31.47 -20.75
C THR A 867 2.13 31.78 -20.25
N ILE A 868 1.89 31.61 -18.95
CA ILE A 868 0.76 32.25 -18.26
C ILE A 868 1.26 33.60 -17.77
N ASN A 869 0.75 34.67 -18.37
CA ASN A 869 1.18 36.04 -18.11
C ASN A 869 0.12 36.81 -17.32
N ASP A 870 0.55 37.62 -16.35
CA ASP A 870 -0.30 38.69 -15.84
C ASP A 870 -0.07 39.98 -16.62
N ALA A 871 -1.15 40.55 -17.15
CA ALA A 871 -1.13 41.81 -17.88
C ALA A 871 -1.91 42.92 -17.16
N VAL A 872 -2.47 42.64 -15.99
CA VAL A 872 -3.27 43.59 -15.21
C VAL A 872 -2.34 44.21 -14.16
N PRO A 873 -2.14 45.55 -14.17
CA PRO A 873 -1.40 46.21 -13.11
C PRO A 873 -2.25 46.37 -11.83
N PRO A 874 -1.62 46.49 -10.66
CA PRO A 874 -2.31 46.77 -9.41
C PRO A 874 -3.22 48.02 -9.48
N GLU A 875 -4.41 47.94 -8.90
CA GLU A 875 -5.27 49.10 -8.68
C GLU A 875 -4.87 49.78 -7.36
N VAL A 876 -4.49 51.06 -7.44
CA VAL A 876 -4.02 51.87 -6.29
C VAL A 876 -4.92 53.07 -6.09
N ALA A 877 -5.21 53.42 -4.84
CA ALA A 877 -5.92 54.66 -4.49
C ALA A 877 -5.34 55.30 -3.22
N VAL A 878 -5.07 56.60 -3.24
CA VAL A 878 -4.64 57.40 -2.09
C VAL A 878 -5.87 58.04 -1.43
N TYR A 879 -6.03 57.81 -0.13
CA TYR A 879 -7.16 58.33 0.64
C TYR A 879 -6.81 59.47 1.59
N ALA A 880 -5.57 59.51 2.08
CA ALA A 880 -5.09 60.60 2.93
C ALA A 880 -3.55 60.62 2.93
N PRO A 881 -2.93 61.81 2.93
CA PRO A 881 -3.54 63.09 2.58
C PRO A 881 -4.00 63.08 1.12
N ASN A 882 -5.19 63.64 0.84
CA ASN A 882 -5.79 63.65 -0.50
C ASN A 882 -6.08 65.07 -1.03
N GLY A 883 -5.70 66.09 -0.26
CA GLY A 883 -5.68 67.49 -0.68
C GLY A 883 -6.44 68.44 0.24
N GLY A 884 -5.91 69.65 0.39
CA GLY A 884 -6.46 70.70 1.23
C GLY A 884 -6.13 70.57 2.73
N GLU A 885 -5.47 69.50 3.16
CA GLU A 885 -4.95 69.39 4.52
C GLU A 885 -3.85 70.44 4.76
N VAL A 886 -3.73 70.87 6.02
CA VAL A 886 -2.66 71.76 6.48
C VAL A 886 -1.97 71.06 7.62
N PHE A 887 -0.71 70.71 7.40
CA PHE A 887 0.16 70.11 8.41
C PHE A 887 1.19 71.11 8.90
N HIS A 888 1.74 70.85 10.08
CA HIS A 888 2.88 71.57 10.60
C HIS A 888 4.12 70.67 10.62
N PRO A 889 5.33 71.21 10.37
CA PRO A 889 6.58 70.47 10.47
C PRO A 889 6.69 69.65 11.77
N ALA A 890 7.22 68.43 11.66
CA ALA A 890 7.41 67.48 12.77
C ALA A 890 6.13 66.94 13.45
N GLU A 891 4.93 67.29 12.97
CA GLU A 891 3.71 66.56 13.33
C GLU A 891 3.76 65.12 12.82
N VAL A 892 2.91 64.26 13.38
CA VAL A 892 2.72 62.88 12.90
C VAL A 892 1.28 62.74 12.43
N ASP A 893 1.09 62.32 11.18
CA ASP A 893 -0.20 61.90 10.65
C ASP A 893 -0.06 60.55 9.92
N THR A 894 -1.11 60.06 9.27
CA THR A 894 -1.18 58.75 8.66
C THR A 894 -1.43 58.87 7.16
N ILE A 895 -0.54 58.30 6.36
CA ILE A 895 -0.82 58.05 4.94
C ILE A 895 -1.75 56.84 4.87
N ARG A 896 -2.88 56.96 4.15
CA ARG A 896 -3.87 55.88 3.95
C ARG A 896 -4.06 55.62 2.45
N TRP A 897 -4.03 54.36 2.06
CA TRP A 897 -4.20 53.95 0.65
C TRP A 897 -4.88 52.59 0.54
N SER A 898 -5.27 52.20 -0.68
CA SER A 898 -5.54 50.81 -1.06
C SER A 898 -4.63 50.40 -2.21
N ALA A 899 -4.17 49.15 -2.22
CA ALA A 899 -3.52 48.52 -3.34
C ALA A 899 -4.04 47.08 -3.47
N THR A 900 -4.59 46.71 -4.62
CA THR A 900 -5.13 45.37 -4.88
C THR A 900 -4.83 44.93 -6.30
N ASP A 901 -4.67 43.63 -6.50
CA ASP A 901 -4.30 43.05 -7.79
C ASP A 901 -4.86 41.61 -7.93
N ASN A 902 -5.03 41.11 -9.16
CA ASN A 902 -5.57 39.78 -9.47
C ASN A 902 -4.63 38.62 -9.10
N ILE A 903 -3.32 38.83 -9.03
CA ILE A 903 -2.35 37.86 -8.46
C ILE A 903 -1.78 38.31 -7.11
N GLY A 904 -2.14 39.52 -6.67
CA GLY A 904 -1.70 40.10 -5.41
C GLY A 904 -0.52 41.05 -5.58
N VAL A 905 -0.38 41.95 -4.60
CA VAL A 905 0.66 43.00 -4.61
C VAL A 905 1.95 42.46 -3.99
N ASP A 906 3.07 42.62 -4.69
CA ASP A 906 4.42 42.21 -4.28
C ASP A 906 5.16 43.31 -3.51
N SER A 907 4.98 44.58 -3.89
CA SER A 907 5.61 45.70 -3.18
C SER A 907 4.81 47.01 -3.27
N VAL A 908 4.93 47.86 -2.24
CA VAL A 908 4.35 49.20 -2.18
C VAL A 908 5.42 50.22 -1.79
N THR A 909 5.44 51.38 -2.44
CA THR A 909 6.32 52.52 -2.12
C THR A 909 5.50 53.79 -1.92
N LEU A 910 5.77 54.52 -0.83
CA LEU A 910 5.18 55.81 -0.51
C LEU A 910 6.20 56.92 -0.78
N GLU A 911 5.79 57.96 -1.50
CA GLU A 911 6.66 59.08 -1.89
C GLU A 911 5.99 60.43 -1.57
N PHE A 912 6.80 61.41 -1.18
CA PHE A 912 6.40 62.77 -0.85
C PHE A 912 7.07 63.77 -1.79
N SER A 913 6.31 64.75 -2.25
CA SER A 913 6.77 65.90 -3.03
C SER A 913 6.36 67.18 -2.33
N SER A 914 7.24 68.19 -2.34
CA SER A 914 7.00 69.55 -1.85
C SER A 914 6.94 70.61 -2.96
N ASP A 915 6.99 70.20 -4.24
CA ASP A 915 7.11 71.07 -5.41
C ASP A 915 6.12 70.70 -6.54
N SER A 916 4.89 70.35 -6.17
CA SER A 916 3.81 69.94 -7.08
C SER A 916 4.15 68.73 -7.97
N GLY A 917 4.97 67.80 -7.47
CA GLY A 917 5.35 66.57 -8.15
C GLY A 917 6.55 66.70 -9.09
N GLY A 918 7.32 67.81 -9.01
CA GLY A 918 8.57 67.99 -9.75
C GLY A 918 9.66 67.03 -9.25
N THR A 919 9.83 66.95 -7.93
CA THR A 919 10.75 66.05 -7.24
C THR A 919 10.01 65.22 -6.19
N TRP A 920 10.45 63.98 -6.01
CA TRP A 920 9.86 63.03 -5.09
C TRP A 920 10.93 62.42 -4.19
N SER A 921 10.63 62.35 -2.90
CA SER A 921 11.44 61.68 -1.89
C SER A 921 10.68 60.46 -1.36
N VAL A 922 11.37 59.34 -1.18
CA VAL A 922 10.77 58.14 -0.59
C VAL A 922 10.47 58.40 0.88
N VAL A 923 9.21 58.21 1.26
CA VAL A 923 8.77 58.23 2.67
C VAL A 923 9.04 56.87 3.30
N ALA A 924 8.56 55.80 2.66
CA ALA A 924 8.71 54.43 3.13
C ALA A 924 8.41 53.39 2.03
N ALA A 925 8.80 52.14 2.28
CA ALA A 925 8.38 50.96 1.54
C ALA A 925 7.70 49.98 2.51
N PRO A 926 6.40 50.18 2.83
CA PRO A 926 5.66 49.34 3.78
C PRO A 926 5.45 47.92 3.25
N SER A 927 4.93 47.02 4.10
CA SER A 927 4.59 45.66 3.65
C SER A 927 3.49 45.74 2.58
N PRO A 928 3.45 44.83 1.59
CA PRO A 928 2.49 44.91 0.49
C PRO A 928 1.02 44.80 0.93
N GLN A 929 0.77 44.25 2.12
CA GLN A 929 -0.55 44.10 2.72
C GLN A 929 -0.96 45.28 3.62
N ASP A 930 -0.03 46.20 3.90
CA ASP A 930 -0.33 47.38 4.69
C ASP A 930 -1.19 48.36 3.88
N SER A 931 -2.09 49.07 4.56
CA SER A 931 -2.95 50.10 3.97
C SER A 931 -2.83 51.45 4.70
N VAL A 932 -1.94 51.53 5.69
CA VAL A 932 -1.70 52.70 6.52
C VAL A 932 -0.22 52.80 6.89
N TYR A 933 0.30 54.02 7.01
CA TYR A 933 1.67 54.28 7.45
C TYR A 933 1.73 55.55 8.29
N GLU A 934 2.32 55.47 9.49
CA GLU A 934 2.56 56.64 10.34
C GLU A 934 3.69 57.49 9.75
N TRP A 935 3.33 58.68 9.28
CA TRP A 935 4.19 59.62 8.56
C TRP A 935 4.52 60.82 9.45
N VAL A 936 5.82 61.00 9.72
CA VAL A 936 6.35 62.22 10.33
C VAL A 936 6.47 63.29 9.25
N ILE A 937 5.75 64.39 9.43
CA ILE A 937 5.69 65.50 8.47
C ILE A 937 7.09 66.13 8.35
N PRO A 938 7.67 66.21 7.14
CA PRO A 938 9.03 66.70 6.94
C PRO A 938 9.14 68.19 7.29
N GLY A 939 10.35 68.61 7.69
CA GLY A 939 10.71 69.99 8.00
C GLY A 939 10.82 70.89 6.78
N VAL A 940 9.69 71.09 6.07
CA VAL A 940 9.60 71.94 4.88
C VAL A 940 8.41 72.89 5.01
N HIS A 941 8.54 74.10 4.45
CA HIS A 941 7.41 75.01 4.27
C HIS A 941 6.99 74.99 2.79
N SER A 942 5.82 74.45 2.47
CA SER A 942 5.30 74.43 1.09
C SER A 942 3.78 74.29 1.04
N THR A 943 3.14 75.04 0.14
CA THR A 943 1.72 74.89 -0.22
C THR A 943 1.51 73.93 -1.39
N GLU A 944 2.58 73.30 -1.88
CA GLU A 944 2.64 72.54 -3.12
C GLU A 944 2.93 71.04 -2.86
N CYS A 945 2.41 70.50 -1.76
CA CYS A 945 2.72 69.14 -1.34
C CYS A 945 1.78 68.09 -1.95
N LEU A 946 2.35 66.91 -2.28
CA LEU A 946 1.63 65.73 -2.77
C LEU A 946 2.17 64.44 -2.15
N ILE A 947 1.31 63.42 -2.07
CA ILE A 947 1.70 62.03 -1.79
C ILE A 947 1.44 61.18 -3.03
N ARG A 948 2.38 60.30 -3.35
CA ARG A 948 2.25 59.27 -4.38
C ARG A 948 2.42 57.89 -3.75
N VAL A 949 1.57 56.96 -4.15
CA VAL A 949 1.68 55.54 -3.80
C VAL A 949 1.89 54.75 -5.08
N ARG A 950 2.90 53.88 -5.08
CA ARG A 950 3.18 52.93 -6.17
C ARG A 950 3.09 51.52 -5.66
N ALA A 951 2.42 50.65 -6.40
CA ALA A 951 2.34 49.23 -6.10
C ALA A 951 2.82 48.41 -7.31
N TYR A 952 3.52 47.31 -7.05
CA TYR A 952 3.94 46.35 -8.07
C TYR A 952 3.38 44.97 -7.74
N ASP A 953 2.96 44.22 -8.74
CA ASP A 953 2.66 42.80 -8.62
C ASP A 953 3.94 41.93 -8.80
N ALA A 954 3.80 40.61 -8.68
CA ALA A 954 4.91 39.67 -8.88
C ALA A 954 5.38 39.55 -10.35
N SER A 955 4.56 40.00 -11.31
CA SER A 955 4.89 40.07 -12.74
C SER A 955 5.54 41.40 -13.14
N ALA A 956 5.85 42.25 -12.16
CA ALA A 956 6.41 43.60 -12.30
C ALA A 956 5.50 44.61 -13.02
N ASN A 957 4.19 44.35 -13.12
CA ASN A 957 3.23 45.38 -13.51
C ASN A 957 3.11 46.42 -12.39
N MET A 958 2.95 47.69 -12.75
CA MET A 958 2.94 48.81 -11.80
C MET A 958 1.63 49.59 -11.86
N GLY A 959 1.00 49.75 -10.69
CA GLY A 959 -0.06 50.72 -10.44
C GLY A 959 0.46 51.92 -9.66
N GLU A 960 -0.07 53.10 -9.93
CA GLU A 960 0.22 54.29 -9.11
C GLU A 960 -1.01 55.16 -8.94
N ASP A 961 -1.06 55.86 -7.80
CA ASP A 961 -2.00 56.94 -7.56
C ASP A 961 -1.34 58.10 -6.80
N ILE A 962 -1.82 59.31 -7.02
CA ILE A 962 -1.31 60.56 -6.44
C ILE A 962 -2.49 61.26 -5.76
N SER A 963 -2.26 61.90 -4.62
CA SER A 963 -3.25 62.71 -3.92
C SER A 963 -4.00 63.66 -4.88
N ASP A 964 -5.34 63.69 -4.78
CA ASP A 964 -6.26 64.37 -5.71
C ASP A 964 -6.04 65.88 -5.81
N SER A 965 -5.46 66.50 -4.78
CA SER A 965 -5.16 67.93 -4.74
C SER A 965 -3.97 68.22 -3.84
N LEU A 966 -3.39 69.41 -3.99
CA LEU A 966 -2.28 69.87 -3.15
C LEU A 966 -2.73 69.99 -1.70
N PHE A 967 -1.88 69.55 -0.77
CA PHE A 967 -1.97 69.91 0.64
C PHE A 967 -0.80 70.84 1.00
N SER A 968 -0.85 71.43 2.19
CA SER A 968 0.17 72.38 2.63
C SER A 968 0.88 71.90 3.89
N ILE A 969 2.19 72.08 3.95
CA ILE A 969 2.96 72.05 5.20
C ILE A 969 3.32 73.50 5.49
N ILE A 970 2.69 74.08 6.52
CA ILE A 970 2.86 75.48 6.89
C ILE A 970 3.58 75.53 8.22
N ASP A 971 4.74 76.14 8.23
CA ASP A 971 5.40 76.46 9.49
C ASP A 971 4.66 77.58 10.26
N ASN A 972 4.61 77.42 11.58
CA ASN A 972 3.93 78.30 12.53
C ASN A 972 4.80 78.66 13.75
N LEU A 973 6.05 78.20 13.79
CA LEU A 973 6.99 78.48 14.88
C LEU A 973 8.01 79.50 14.38
N PRO A 974 8.09 80.71 14.97
CA PRO A 974 9.15 81.63 14.61
C PRO A 974 10.54 81.06 14.96
N PRO A 975 11.61 81.52 14.29
CA PRO A 975 12.95 81.06 14.57
C PRO A 975 13.38 81.43 16.00
N GLU A 976 14.42 80.79 16.53
CA GLU A 976 15.07 81.18 17.78
C GLU A 976 16.42 81.86 17.49
N VAL A 977 16.77 82.92 18.22
CA VAL A 977 18.06 83.62 18.11
C VAL A 977 18.61 84.04 19.48
N THR A 978 19.95 84.08 19.62
CA THR A 978 20.63 84.64 20.79
C THR A 978 21.90 85.41 20.39
N VAL A 979 22.03 86.66 20.81
CA VAL A 979 23.21 87.52 20.60
C VAL A 979 24.27 87.18 21.65
N ALA A 980 25.51 86.91 21.20
CA ALA A 980 26.62 86.55 22.08
C ALA A 980 27.69 87.63 22.21
N VAL A 981 27.97 88.40 21.16
CA VAL A 981 28.94 89.52 21.17
C VAL A 981 28.48 90.58 20.16
N PRO A 982 28.44 91.88 20.53
CA PRO A 982 28.68 92.42 21.87
C PRO A 982 27.51 92.10 22.80
N ASN A 983 27.79 91.85 24.07
CA ASN A 983 26.75 91.58 25.08
C ASN A 983 26.84 92.51 26.30
N GLY A 984 27.71 93.53 26.25
CA GLY A 984 27.73 94.67 27.16
C GLY A 984 29.08 94.95 27.82
N GLY A 985 29.38 96.24 28.00
CA GLY A 985 30.62 96.74 28.62
C GLY A 985 31.82 96.81 27.69
N GLU A 986 31.70 96.39 26.42
CA GLU A 986 32.75 96.53 25.43
C GLU A 986 32.98 98.01 25.06
N ILE A 987 34.23 98.34 24.73
CA ILE A 987 34.63 99.64 24.19
C ILE A 987 35.31 99.36 22.87
N TRP A 988 34.68 99.78 21.78
CA TRP A 988 35.13 99.54 20.42
C TRP A 988 35.53 100.85 19.75
N TYR A 989 36.68 100.86 19.10
CA TYR A 989 37.20 102.09 18.50
C TYR A 989 36.92 102.17 17.01
N TRP A 990 36.84 103.39 16.48
CA TRP A 990 36.65 103.64 15.04
C TRP A 990 37.67 102.87 14.20
N ASP A 991 37.24 102.40 13.03
CA ASP A 991 38.01 101.61 12.06
C ASP A 991 38.53 100.25 12.56
N GLU A 992 38.27 99.86 13.82
CA GLU A 992 38.49 98.50 14.28
C GLU A 992 37.47 97.55 13.66
N VAL A 993 37.87 96.31 13.42
CA VAL A 993 36.97 95.23 13.02
C VAL A 993 36.72 94.36 14.23
N HIS A 994 35.47 94.28 14.66
CA HIS A 994 35.02 93.40 15.73
C HIS A 994 34.02 92.40 15.18
N THR A 995 34.11 91.15 15.60
CA THR A 995 33.18 90.10 15.17
C THR A 995 31.94 90.13 16.05
N ILE A 996 30.78 90.30 15.42
CA ILE A 996 29.46 90.07 16.01
C ILE A 996 29.16 88.57 15.90
N THR A 997 28.70 87.94 16.97
CA THR A 997 28.42 86.49 16.99
C THR A 997 27.06 86.20 17.61
N TRP A 998 26.35 85.21 17.07
CA TRP A 998 25.02 84.77 17.54
C TRP A 998 24.78 83.29 17.26
N SER A 999 23.68 82.74 17.76
CA SER A 999 23.18 81.41 17.40
C SER A 999 21.72 81.48 16.96
N SER A 1000 21.37 80.83 15.85
CA SER A 1000 20.00 80.77 15.32
C SER A 1000 19.60 79.39 14.78
N VAL A 1001 18.37 78.95 15.08
CA VAL A 1001 17.80 77.66 14.67
C VAL A 1001 16.31 77.77 14.38
N ASP A 1002 15.80 76.91 13.49
CA ASP A 1002 14.39 76.82 13.12
C ASP A 1002 14.01 75.42 12.57
N ASN A 1003 12.72 75.05 12.58
CA ASN A 1003 12.18 73.74 12.16
C ASN A 1003 12.04 73.58 10.62
N VAL A 1004 11.99 74.67 9.85
CA VAL A 1004 12.03 74.69 8.37
C VAL A 1004 13.26 75.38 7.81
N GLY A 1005 14.06 75.98 8.70
CA GLY A 1005 15.37 76.57 8.40
C GLY A 1005 15.32 78.10 8.35
N ILE A 1006 16.50 78.70 8.52
CA ILE A 1006 16.66 80.16 8.50
C ILE A 1006 16.84 80.66 7.06
N ASP A 1007 16.05 81.65 6.67
CA ASP A 1007 16.13 82.31 5.36
C ASP A 1007 17.10 83.49 5.38
N SER A 1008 16.99 84.38 6.37
CA SER A 1008 17.83 85.58 6.44
C SER A 1008 17.89 86.18 7.84
N LEU A 1009 18.81 87.13 8.05
CA LEU A 1009 18.97 87.84 9.31
C LEU A 1009 19.45 89.29 9.10
N ASP A 1010 18.95 90.20 9.93
CA ASP A 1010 19.32 91.62 9.98
C ASP A 1010 20.07 91.93 11.28
N ILE A 1011 21.22 92.60 11.17
CA ILE A 1011 21.98 93.09 12.33
C ILE A 1011 21.84 94.62 12.39
N GLU A 1012 21.32 95.14 13.48
CA GLU A 1012 21.02 96.56 13.68
C GLU A 1012 21.75 97.14 14.89
N LEU A 1013 22.15 98.41 14.81
CA LEU A 1013 22.82 99.16 15.88
C LEU A 1013 21.89 100.24 16.44
N SER A 1014 21.74 100.25 17.76
CA SER A 1014 21.22 101.39 18.53
C SER A 1014 22.36 102.27 19.01
N LEU A 1015 22.12 103.59 19.07
CA LEU A 1015 23.05 104.58 19.64
C LEU A 1015 22.45 105.33 20.84
N ASP A 1016 21.22 104.99 21.24
CA ASP A 1016 20.42 105.73 22.23
C ASP A 1016 19.84 104.80 23.32
N GLY A 1017 20.54 103.69 23.59
CA GLY A 1017 20.19 102.73 24.63
C GLY A 1017 18.97 101.88 24.32
N GLY A 1018 18.74 101.55 23.06
CA GLY A 1018 17.66 100.67 22.60
C GLY A 1018 16.33 101.39 22.36
N ASN A 1019 16.29 102.72 22.42
CA ASN A 1019 15.08 103.49 22.09
C ASN A 1019 14.79 103.47 20.59
N THR A 1020 15.83 103.54 19.76
CA THR A 1020 15.76 103.36 18.30
C THR A 1020 16.94 102.54 17.78
N TYR A 1021 16.72 101.84 16.66
CA TYR A 1021 17.73 101.10 15.90
C TYR A 1021 17.85 101.69 14.48
N PRO A 1022 18.40 102.92 14.35
CA PRO A 1022 18.37 103.63 13.07
C PRO A 1022 19.39 103.11 12.05
N LEU A 1023 20.31 102.21 12.44
CA LEU A 1023 21.43 101.78 11.62
C LEU A 1023 21.38 100.27 11.38
N LEU A 1024 21.06 99.86 10.16
CA LEU A 1024 21.27 98.49 9.70
C LEU A 1024 22.77 98.30 9.40
N ILE A 1025 23.43 97.44 10.14
CA ILE A 1025 24.84 97.08 9.94
C ILE A 1025 24.96 96.22 8.68
N THR A 1026 24.13 95.19 8.58
CA THR A 1026 24.10 94.29 7.42
C THR A 1026 22.81 93.49 7.40
N HIS A 1027 22.44 93.04 6.20
CA HIS A 1027 21.48 91.98 5.95
C HIS A 1027 22.25 90.77 5.44
N ILE A 1028 22.02 89.60 6.02
CA ILE A 1028 22.68 88.35 5.66
C ILE A 1028 21.61 87.36 5.19
N THR A 1029 21.85 86.72 4.05
CA THR A 1029 21.01 85.64 3.54
C THR A 1029 21.56 84.28 4.00
N GLY A 1030 20.70 83.42 4.52
CA GLY A 1030 21.04 82.11 5.08
C GLY A 1030 21.30 82.15 6.60
N ASN A 1031 21.76 81.01 7.14
CA ASN A 1031 21.99 80.81 8.58
C ASN A 1031 23.46 80.98 8.99
N ASP A 1032 24.06 82.13 8.70
CA ASP A 1032 25.37 82.46 9.27
C ASP A 1032 25.23 82.72 10.78
N SER A 1033 26.35 82.61 11.51
CA SER A 1033 26.40 82.81 12.97
C SER A 1033 27.42 83.86 13.42
N VAL A 1034 28.09 84.49 12.46
CA VAL A 1034 29.16 85.47 12.69
C VAL A 1034 29.16 86.56 11.62
N TYR A 1035 29.54 87.79 11.99
CA TYR A 1035 29.74 88.89 11.07
C TYR A 1035 30.86 89.81 11.54
N ASP A 1036 31.87 90.04 10.69
CA ASP A 1036 32.95 90.98 10.99
C ASP A 1036 32.50 92.42 10.70
N TRP A 1037 32.30 93.20 11.76
CA TRP A 1037 31.81 94.58 11.68
C TRP A 1037 32.95 95.59 11.83
N THR A 1038 33.10 96.48 10.84
CA THR A 1038 33.99 97.65 10.94
C THR A 1038 33.25 98.79 11.64
N ILE A 1039 33.79 99.27 12.76
CA ILE A 1039 33.15 100.28 13.61
C ILE A 1039 33.13 101.64 12.89
N PRO A 1040 31.95 102.26 12.68
CA PRO A 1040 31.84 103.54 12.00
C PRO A 1040 32.39 104.69 12.86
N GLU A 1041 32.74 105.81 12.22
CA GLU A 1041 33.15 107.08 12.86
C GLU A 1041 31.96 107.79 13.55
N THR A 1042 31.23 107.08 14.40
CA THR A 1042 30.14 107.61 15.23
C THR A 1042 30.48 107.35 16.69
N THR A 1043 30.26 108.31 17.58
CA THR A 1043 30.50 108.14 19.02
C THR A 1043 29.17 107.98 19.75
N SER A 1044 29.01 106.89 20.50
CA SER A 1044 27.94 106.75 21.48
C SER A 1044 28.39 105.86 22.65
N TYR A 1045 27.90 106.20 23.83
CA TYR A 1045 28.13 105.47 25.09
C TYR A 1045 26.94 104.56 25.46
N GLU A 1046 25.90 104.53 24.62
CA GLU A 1046 24.64 103.83 24.87
C GLU A 1046 24.31 102.90 23.69
N CYS A 1047 25.27 102.10 23.22
CA CYS A 1047 25.08 101.23 22.06
C CYS A 1047 24.50 99.86 22.44
N LEU A 1048 23.64 99.30 21.57
CA LEU A 1048 23.16 97.91 21.61
C LEU A 1048 23.11 97.32 20.20
N ILE A 1049 23.34 96.02 20.06
CA ILE A 1049 23.11 95.28 18.81
C ILE A 1049 21.77 94.54 18.94
N ARG A 1050 20.96 94.58 17.88
CA ARG A 1050 19.79 93.73 17.70
C ARG A 1050 20.02 92.83 16.49
N ILE A 1051 19.72 91.54 16.63
CA ILE A 1051 19.72 90.60 15.52
C ILE A 1051 18.30 90.08 15.33
N THR A 1052 17.70 90.39 14.19
CA THR A 1052 16.40 89.88 13.78
C THR A 1052 16.61 88.74 12.80
N VAL A 1053 16.03 87.57 13.05
CA VAL A 1053 16.17 86.37 12.20
C VAL A 1053 14.81 86.06 11.58
N TYR A 1054 14.83 85.72 10.29
CA TYR A 1054 13.68 85.34 9.47
C TYR A 1054 13.84 83.88 9.04
N ASP A 1055 12.81 83.06 9.25
CA ASP A 1055 12.75 81.69 8.70
C ASP A 1055 12.26 81.67 7.24
N VAL A 1056 12.26 80.48 6.62
CA VAL A 1056 11.77 80.25 5.25
C VAL A 1056 10.26 80.53 5.11
N ALA A 1057 9.50 80.50 6.20
CA ALA A 1057 8.07 80.82 6.23
C ALA A 1057 7.80 82.34 6.36
N GLY A 1058 8.85 83.15 6.56
CA GLY A 1058 8.77 84.59 6.79
C GLY A 1058 8.34 84.97 8.20
N LEU A 1059 8.35 84.06 9.17
CA LEU A 1059 8.22 84.41 10.58
C LEU A 1059 9.57 84.91 11.08
N SER A 1060 9.53 85.77 12.10
CA SER A 1060 10.75 86.40 12.61
C SER A 1060 10.75 86.56 14.10
N THR A 1061 11.92 86.42 14.70
CA THR A 1061 12.20 86.83 16.08
C THR A 1061 13.41 87.75 16.11
N PHE A 1062 13.66 88.42 17.23
CA PHE A 1062 14.92 89.12 17.44
C PHE A 1062 15.46 88.89 18.86
N ASP A 1063 16.76 89.07 19.01
CA ASP A 1063 17.43 89.19 20.31
C ASP A 1063 18.33 90.44 20.31
N GLU A 1064 18.62 90.97 21.49
CA GLU A 1064 19.40 92.18 21.70
C GLU A 1064 20.56 91.93 22.67
N SER A 1065 21.63 92.74 22.59
CA SER A 1065 22.70 92.73 23.58
C SER A 1065 22.15 92.93 25.01
N ASP A 1066 22.63 92.14 25.98
CA ASP A 1066 22.20 92.15 27.39
C ASP A 1066 22.50 93.48 28.11
N SER A 1067 23.46 94.28 27.62
CA SER A 1067 23.89 95.53 28.24
C SER A 1067 24.57 96.48 27.24
N LEU A 1068 24.67 97.77 27.61
CA LEU A 1068 25.24 98.83 26.76
C LEU A 1068 26.73 98.62 26.48
N PHE A 1069 27.17 98.90 25.25
CA PHE A 1069 28.58 99.03 24.87
C PHE A 1069 28.88 100.43 24.29
N THR A 1070 30.16 100.77 24.15
CA THR A 1070 30.61 102.10 23.70
C THR A 1070 31.35 102.00 22.37
N ILE A 1071 31.08 102.96 21.47
CA ILE A 1071 31.89 103.20 20.25
C ILE A 1071 32.51 104.61 20.28
N GLY A 1072 33.77 104.78 19.90
CA GLY A 1072 34.45 106.09 19.92
C GLY A 1072 35.86 106.16 19.31
N GLU A 1073 36.49 107.35 19.32
CA GLU A 1073 37.83 107.59 18.77
C GLU A 1073 38.96 107.12 19.70
N LEU A 1074 40.00 106.50 19.13
CA LEU A 1074 41.20 106.09 19.86
C LEU A 1074 42.06 107.31 20.25
N GLY A 1075 42.17 107.61 21.54
CA GLY A 1075 43.18 108.58 22.06
C GLY A 1075 42.67 109.88 22.68
N VAL A 1076 41.36 110.05 22.92
CA VAL A 1076 40.83 111.13 23.77
C VAL A 1076 40.56 110.58 25.19
N GLU A 1077 41.61 110.43 26.00
CA GLU A 1077 41.46 110.22 27.45
C GLU A 1077 41.16 111.56 28.15
N GLU A 1078 39.92 112.02 28.12
CA GLU A 1078 39.42 113.04 29.07
C GLU A 1078 38.37 112.41 30.00
N LEU A 1079 38.87 111.82 31.10
CA LEU A 1079 38.21 111.67 32.41
C LEU A 1079 36.77 111.10 32.40
N ILE A 1080 36.60 109.89 31.87
CA ILE A 1080 35.39 109.05 32.03
C ILE A 1080 35.44 108.34 33.40
N GLY A 1081 35.51 109.13 34.46
CA GLY A 1081 35.47 108.65 35.85
C GLY A 1081 34.88 109.72 36.74
N ILE A 1082 33.92 109.35 37.58
CA ILE A 1082 33.38 110.23 38.63
C ILE A 1082 34.58 110.75 39.44
N PRO A 1083 34.76 112.10 39.56
CA PRO A 1083 35.90 112.65 40.27
C PRO A 1083 35.97 112.05 41.69
N GLN A 1084 37.15 111.83 42.25
CA GLN A 1084 37.27 111.23 43.59
C GLN A 1084 37.27 112.28 44.71
N VAL A 1085 37.49 113.54 44.37
CA VAL A 1085 37.52 114.67 45.29
C VAL A 1085 36.76 115.85 44.72
N PHE A 1086 36.21 116.68 45.61
CA PHE A 1086 35.59 117.94 45.18
C PHE A 1086 36.66 118.97 44.83
N ASP A 1087 36.54 119.59 43.66
CA ASP A 1087 37.43 120.68 43.25
C ASP A 1087 36.69 121.77 42.47
N PHE A 1088 37.24 122.99 42.51
CA PHE A 1088 36.74 124.17 41.83
C PHE A 1088 37.84 124.79 40.95
N ILE A 1089 37.54 124.95 39.67
CA ILE A 1089 38.47 125.53 38.69
C ILE A 1089 37.79 126.65 37.92
N LEU A 1090 38.44 127.81 37.85
CA LEU A 1090 38.06 128.87 36.90
C LEU A 1090 38.51 128.46 35.50
N LEU A 1091 37.57 128.42 34.57
CA LEU A 1091 37.86 128.07 33.17
C LEU A 1091 38.33 129.29 32.36
N ASN A 1092 38.12 130.50 32.89
CA ASN A 1092 38.64 131.74 32.29
C ASN A 1092 39.86 132.27 33.06
N SER A 1093 40.66 133.10 32.37
CA SER A 1093 41.74 133.87 32.99
C SER A 1093 41.21 134.89 33.99
N ASN A 1094 41.96 135.17 35.06
CA ASN A 1094 41.62 136.15 36.09
C ASN A 1094 42.78 137.15 36.26
N PRO A 1095 42.64 138.46 35.93
CA PRO A 1095 41.39 139.20 35.62
C PRO A 1095 40.66 138.72 34.36
N TYR A 1096 39.32 138.79 34.37
CA TYR A 1096 38.45 138.37 33.26
C TYR A 1096 37.67 139.55 32.66
N SER A 1097 37.21 139.39 31.40
CA SER A 1097 36.27 140.28 30.72
C SER A 1097 35.09 139.48 30.15
N GLY A 1098 33.86 139.95 30.34
CA GLY A 1098 32.64 139.23 29.96
C GLY A 1098 32.22 138.21 31.02
N GLN A 1099 31.48 137.17 30.62
CA GLN A 1099 30.93 136.17 31.53
C GLN A 1099 32.01 135.29 32.18
N LEU A 1100 31.91 135.05 33.49
CA LEU A 1100 32.84 134.16 34.20
C LEU A 1100 32.37 132.70 34.15
N ARG A 1101 33.22 131.80 33.67
CA ARG A 1101 32.97 130.34 33.65
C ARG A 1101 33.85 129.60 34.64
N MET A 1102 33.25 128.60 35.29
CA MET A 1102 33.87 127.77 36.31
C MET A 1102 33.41 126.32 36.18
N ARG A 1103 34.26 125.38 36.58
CA ARG A 1103 33.95 123.95 36.65
C ARG A 1103 34.01 123.48 38.10
N LEU A 1104 32.97 122.77 38.52
CA LEU A 1104 32.90 122.02 39.76
C LEU A 1104 33.12 120.55 39.46
N GLN A 1105 34.02 119.91 40.18
CA GLN A 1105 34.17 118.46 40.21
C GLN A 1105 33.42 117.96 41.44
N VAL A 1106 32.40 117.13 41.27
CA VAL A 1106 31.57 116.63 42.36
C VAL A 1106 31.77 115.13 42.47
N PRO A 1107 32.41 114.62 43.53
CA PRO A 1107 32.77 113.20 43.61
C PRO A 1107 31.61 112.30 44.03
N GLU A 1108 30.70 112.85 44.82
CA GLU A 1108 29.49 112.19 45.29
C GLU A 1108 28.36 113.23 45.46
N PRO A 1109 27.07 112.83 45.54
CA PRO A 1109 25.99 113.79 45.47
C PRO A 1109 25.92 114.70 46.71
N MET A 1110 26.34 115.96 46.59
CA MET A 1110 26.54 116.87 47.73
C MET A 1110 25.95 118.27 47.52
N SER A 1111 25.68 118.98 48.62
CA SER A 1111 25.20 120.36 48.59
C SER A 1111 26.35 121.33 48.32
N VAL A 1112 26.23 122.12 47.26
CA VAL A 1112 27.24 123.11 46.86
C VAL A 1112 26.60 124.50 46.79
N LYS A 1113 27.26 125.46 47.43
CA LYS A 1113 26.93 126.87 47.37
C LYS A 1113 28.11 127.68 46.82
N VAL A 1114 27.89 128.47 45.79
CA VAL A 1114 28.84 129.45 45.26
C VAL A 1114 28.18 130.81 45.29
N ALA A 1115 28.71 131.74 46.08
CA ALA A 1115 28.18 133.07 46.31
C ALA A 1115 29.21 134.15 45.97
N VAL A 1116 28.78 135.33 45.55
CA VAL A 1116 29.67 136.45 45.20
C VAL A 1116 29.55 137.59 46.21
N TYR A 1117 30.68 138.17 46.60
CA TYR A 1117 30.77 139.32 47.51
C TYR A 1117 31.64 140.44 46.92
N ASP A 1118 31.32 141.70 47.24
CA ASP A 1118 32.13 142.87 46.87
C ASP A 1118 33.33 143.09 47.83
N VAL A 1119 34.21 144.04 47.52
CA VAL A 1119 35.41 144.33 48.35
C VAL A 1119 35.12 144.81 49.77
N GLU A 1120 33.91 145.32 50.03
CA GLU A 1120 33.48 145.75 51.36
C GLU A 1120 32.84 144.58 52.15
N GLY A 1121 32.74 143.39 51.53
CA GLY A 1121 32.16 142.19 52.10
C GLY A 1121 30.63 142.13 51.99
N ARG A 1122 29.99 142.99 51.17
CA ARG A 1122 28.55 142.91 50.94
C ARG A 1122 28.24 141.80 49.94
N PHE A 1123 27.19 141.04 50.25
CA PHE A 1123 26.67 139.99 49.37
C PHE A 1123 26.13 140.60 48.07
N VAL A 1124 26.49 139.97 46.95
CA VAL A 1124 26.01 140.33 45.62
C VAL A 1124 24.91 139.35 45.19
N GLU A 1125 25.26 138.08 44.97
CA GLU A 1125 24.29 137.02 44.63
C GLU A 1125 24.84 135.60 44.83
N ASP A 1126 23.95 134.60 44.76
CA ASP A 1126 24.29 133.18 44.74
C ASP A 1126 24.33 132.69 43.28
N VAL A 1127 25.49 132.21 42.81
CA VAL A 1127 25.67 131.60 41.48
C VAL A 1127 25.17 130.16 41.45
N VAL A 1128 25.39 129.43 42.54
CA VAL A 1128 24.88 128.07 42.76
C VAL A 1128 24.46 127.95 44.21
N ASN A 1129 23.31 127.33 44.48
CA ASN A 1129 22.87 127.00 45.83
C ASN A 1129 21.92 125.78 45.78
N GLY A 1130 22.48 124.57 45.82
CA GLY A 1130 21.70 123.34 45.71
C GLY A 1130 22.54 122.07 45.75
N ARG A 1131 21.88 120.90 45.73
CA ARG A 1131 22.54 119.59 45.71
C ARG A 1131 22.86 119.18 44.27
N LEU A 1132 24.12 118.85 43.99
CA LEU A 1132 24.60 118.40 42.68
C LEU A 1132 24.88 116.89 42.69
N ALA A 1133 24.63 116.22 41.56
CA ALA A 1133 24.96 114.81 41.36
C ALA A 1133 26.49 114.61 41.13
N PRO A 1134 27.05 113.39 41.31
CA PRO A 1134 28.44 113.12 41.02
C PRO A 1134 28.75 113.37 39.54
N GLY A 1135 29.88 114.02 39.24
CA GLY A 1135 30.31 114.37 37.90
C GLY A 1135 30.95 115.74 37.80
N TYR A 1136 31.29 116.15 36.59
CA TYR A 1136 31.87 117.46 36.28
C TYR A 1136 30.78 118.42 35.82
N HIS A 1137 30.57 119.53 36.56
CA HIS A 1137 29.54 120.54 36.28
C HIS A 1137 30.19 121.84 35.84
N THR A 1138 29.87 122.35 34.65
CA THR A 1138 30.38 123.65 34.18
C THR A 1138 29.28 124.72 34.31
N ILE A 1139 29.59 125.80 35.02
CA ILE A 1139 28.67 126.90 35.34
C ILE A 1139 29.22 128.22 34.79
N SER A 1140 28.31 129.07 34.30
CA SER A 1140 28.66 130.40 33.80
C SER A 1140 27.86 131.46 34.58
N TRP A 1141 28.57 132.37 35.23
CA TRP A 1141 27.96 133.47 35.98
C TRP A 1141 27.88 134.72 35.11
N ASN A 1142 26.64 135.19 34.85
CA ASN A 1142 26.42 136.43 34.09
C ASN A 1142 26.41 137.64 35.02
N ASP A 1143 27.36 138.54 34.83
CA ASP A 1143 27.65 139.64 35.75
C ASP A 1143 27.48 141.02 35.10
N ASP A 1144 26.81 141.11 33.95
CA ASP A 1144 26.69 142.33 33.11
C ASP A 1144 26.32 143.60 33.89
N ASP A 1145 25.47 143.50 34.91
CA ASP A 1145 24.95 144.64 35.70
C ASP A 1145 25.86 145.07 36.86
N ILE A 1146 27.01 144.41 37.05
CA ILE A 1146 27.93 144.65 38.16
C ILE A 1146 29.15 145.46 37.66
N PRO A 1147 29.53 146.58 38.34
CA PRO A 1147 30.67 147.40 37.96
C PRO A 1147 32.00 146.63 37.90
N SER A 1148 32.92 147.06 37.04
CA SER A 1148 34.29 146.53 37.04
C SER A 1148 34.98 146.79 38.38
N GLY A 1149 35.62 145.77 38.93
CA GLY A 1149 36.15 145.81 40.29
C GLY A 1149 36.68 144.46 40.74
N ILE A 1150 37.09 144.40 42.00
CA ILE A 1150 37.51 143.15 42.64
C ILE A 1150 36.27 142.55 43.33
N TYR A 1151 36.06 141.26 43.14
CA TYR A 1151 35.01 140.49 43.81
C TYR A 1151 35.61 139.22 44.41
N PHE A 1152 34.87 138.59 45.31
CA PHE A 1152 35.27 137.33 45.92
C PHE A 1152 34.17 136.29 45.71
N LEU A 1153 34.54 135.15 45.13
CA LEU A 1153 33.71 133.97 45.06
C LEU A 1153 33.89 133.17 46.34
N PHE A 1154 32.80 132.96 47.06
CA PHE A 1154 32.74 132.15 48.25
C PHE A 1154 32.08 130.82 47.91
N ILE A 1155 32.87 129.75 47.95
CA ILE A 1155 32.44 128.38 47.63
C ILE A 1155 32.36 127.60 48.93
N LYS A 1156 31.20 126.98 49.16
CA LYS A 1156 30.93 126.19 50.35
C LYS A 1156 30.26 124.87 49.98
N THR A 1157 30.85 123.79 50.44
CA THR A 1157 30.21 122.48 50.54
C THR A 1157 30.06 122.11 52.02
N GLU A 1158 29.60 120.89 52.31
CA GLU A 1158 29.56 120.39 53.69
C GLU A 1158 30.97 120.24 54.30
N GLU A 1159 32.01 120.05 53.46
CA GLU A 1159 33.37 119.75 53.90
C GLU A 1159 34.38 120.87 53.64
N ILE A 1160 34.12 121.73 52.64
CA ILE A 1160 35.09 122.73 52.16
C ILE A 1160 34.46 124.12 52.19
N GLU A 1161 35.20 125.10 52.69
CA GLU A 1161 34.89 126.52 52.58
C GLU A 1161 36.10 127.25 51.97
N LYS A 1162 35.95 127.77 50.75
CA LYS A 1162 37.03 128.40 49.98
C LYS A 1162 36.58 129.76 49.47
N THR A 1163 37.47 130.75 49.50
CA THR A 1163 37.24 132.07 48.90
C THR A 1163 38.26 132.33 47.81
N GLU A 1164 37.79 132.64 46.59
CA GLU A 1164 38.65 132.93 45.44
C GLU A 1164 38.47 134.40 45.03
N LYS A 1165 39.58 135.14 44.94
CA LYS A 1165 39.56 136.53 44.48
C LYS A 1165 39.42 136.57 42.97
N ILE A 1166 38.42 137.27 42.45
CA ILE A 1166 38.24 137.52 41.02
C ILE A 1166 38.32 139.01 40.72
N ILE A 1167 38.84 139.38 39.55
CA ILE A 1167 38.97 140.76 39.11
C ILE A 1167 38.21 140.90 37.79
N LYS A 1168 37.10 141.64 37.81
CA LYS A 1168 36.32 141.97 36.63
C LYS A 1168 36.87 143.23 35.97
N LEU A 1169 37.30 143.11 34.71
CA LEU A 1169 37.69 144.24 33.88
C LEU A 1169 36.45 144.89 33.23
N LYS A 1170 36.65 146.08 32.66
CA LYS A 1170 35.58 146.81 31.96
C LYS A 1170 35.32 146.28 30.56
#